data_AF-A0A0P7YBG7-F1
#
_entry.id   AF-A0A0P7YBG7-F1
#
_cell.length_a   1.000
_cell.length_b   1.000
_cell.length_c   1.000
_cell.angle_alpha   90.00
_cell.angle_beta   90.00
_cell.angle_gamma   90.00
#
_symmetry.space_group_name_H-M   'P 1'
#
loop_
_entity.id
_entity.type
_entity.pdbx_description
1 polymer ?
#
loop_
_entity_poly.entity_id
_entity_poly.type
_entity_poly.pdbx_seq_one_letter_code
_entity_poly.pdbx_strand_id
1 'polypeptide(L)'
;VPPPYPFVAAGVTSAAPALARLLRVIAELPHGAVVLPDFDREMGDDAWDELGRAGASDGPGGAAFGAGDALTHPQYHLKLLLGRMGVNRAEVQPWHRRGIAAAAPARSRAISSLFLPPLASRAWVDLPADKRRLAGVRLLTSATIEEEAQAIALLVREALDLPEKRIAVITADRGLARRVVQHLERWNIAADDSAGQPLALTTAGRLIGLLAEIAAHGPDPANLVAAFAHPLVRGWDGEARRDWLKGLRAFDRELRGPLPAPGMESLRAAACDAKAEAWWAEAEALIAPLADWPRQIALAEALTRLATAAEDFARTTVWEREDGRALGTMIEALREQSQTAGTMIETADLAGILRDCMDEVAVRPGYGGHPRVAIYGLLEARMARADLVICGGLNEGSWPQPPGADALLAPPILRALGVPGAEFRIGLAAHDLAGAMGAPEVVLSRALRDAEGPTLPSRFLLRVEALLGDDLAKEHRESAIPALLPYLDRLRPPAPEYPRPAPDPAPELRDVAIKVTALDRLLGDPYQFYAQAILDLRQLQPLAADPFSDPALRGTLVHDLLDKWHRQRAADRGLALAPFAAAHFAEARVHPLFRALWQPRLIAALEHFEQWLAEDAAEKGRTVLASEIAGEMVVEGVRVIGRADRIDRLADGSLAIVDYKTGAPPAKKQVMAGFALQLGLLGLIAQQGRFADKQTGQVVTGTPSLFEYWSLGKAKTEEGFGYRATPMKVEKAKTGLEPEEYLPFHEAKLAEAIDKYIKGSTPFTARENPDYKGYNEYDQLMRLEEWIVRQTESGVDRGHEA
;
A
#
# COMPACT_ATOMS: atom_id res chain seq x y z
N VAL A 1 37.88 27.77 -40.89
CA VAL A 1 38.61 26.66 -41.54
C VAL A 1 37.94 25.37 -41.10
N PRO A 2 37.53 24.48 -42.01
CA PRO A 2 36.93 23.19 -41.64
C PRO A 2 37.95 22.36 -40.82
N PRO A 3 37.50 21.55 -39.85
CA PRO A 3 38.40 20.71 -39.06
C PRO A 3 39.16 19.72 -39.98
N PRO A 4 40.48 19.51 -39.76
CA PRO A 4 41.28 18.61 -40.59
C PRO A 4 41.03 17.12 -40.29
N TYR A 5 40.18 16.82 -39.29
CA TYR A 5 39.83 15.47 -38.86
C TYR A 5 38.37 15.14 -39.21
N PRO A 6 38.00 13.85 -39.29
CA PRO A 6 36.63 13.44 -39.53
C PRO A 6 35.66 14.01 -38.48
N PHE A 7 34.51 14.51 -38.94
CA PHE A 7 33.47 15.07 -38.08
C PHE A 7 32.14 14.36 -38.35
N VAL A 8 31.69 13.52 -37.41
CA VAL A 8 30.53 12.65 -37.60
C VAL A 8 29.43 12.98 -36.62
N ALA A 9 28.22 13.21 -37.12
CA ALA A 9 27.01 13.22 -36.31
C ALA A 9 26.23 11.91 -36.53
N ALA A 10 25.91 11.19 -35.47
CA ALA A 10 25.21 9.91 -35.55
C ALA A 10 24.11 9.81 -34.49
N GLY A 11 23.03 9.11 -34.80
CA GLY A 11 21.95 8.83 -33.85
C GLY A 11 21.00 10.00 -33.56
N VAL A 12 21.09 11.08 -34.33
CA VAL A 12 20.21 12.25 -34.16
C VAL A 12 18.86 11.98 -34.82
N THR A 13 17.81 11.89 -34.01
CA THR A 13 16.42 11.68 -34.47
C THR A 13 15.56 12.94 -34.38
N SER A 14 16.08 14.03 -33.79
CA SER A 14 15.38 15.30 -33.68
C SER A 14 15.41 16.06 -35.00
N ALA A 15 14.23 16.49 -35.44
CA ALA A 15 14.08 17.32 -36.63
C ALA A 15 14.12 18.82 -36.32
N ALA A 16 14.55 19.26 -35.13
CA ALA A 16 14.55 20.68 -34.76
C ALA A 16 15.30 21.55 -35.80
N PRO A 17 14.80 22.74 -36.19
CA PRO A 17 15.39 23.52 -37.28
C PRO A 17 16.87 23.86 -37.07
N ALA A 18 17.27 24.15 -35.83
CA ALA A 18 18.66 24.41 -35.48
C ALA A 18 19.55 23.18 -35.68
N LEU A 19 19.09 22.00 -35.26
CA LEU A 19 19.81 20.74 -35.45
C LEU A 19 19.87 20.34 -36.92
N ALA A 20 18.79 20.50 -37.69
CA ALA A 20 18.80 20.22 -39.12
C ALA A 20 19.84 21.09 -39.87
N ARG A 21 19.93 22.39 -39.54
CA ARG A 21 20.98 23.27 -40.12
C ARG A 21 22.37 22.80 -39.74
N LEU A 22 22.60 22.43 -38.48
CA LEU A 22 23.88 21.89 -38.02
C LEU A 22 24.24 20.61 -38.78
N LEU A 23 23.31 19.65 -38.88
CA LEU A 23 23.51 18.39 -39.59
C LEU A 23 23.77 18.60 -41.07
N ARG A 24 23.11 19.56 -41.72
CA ARG A 24 23.38 19.93 -43.11
C ARG A 24 24.82 20.42 -43.28
N VAL A 25 25.27 21.33 -42.42
CA VAL A 25 26.66 21.82 -42.44
C VAL A 25 27.64 20.67 -42.27
N ILE A 26 27.38 19.76 -41.32
CA ILE A 26 28.24 18.58 -41.09
C ILE A 26 28.28 17.68 -42.32
N ALA A 27 27.15 17.42 -42.96
CA ALA A 27 27.07 16.56 -44.15
C ALA A 27 27.85 17.12 -45.35
N GLU A 28 28.07 18.42 -45.43
CA GLU A 28 28.80 19.09 -46.52
C GLU A 28 30.29 19.31 -46.23
N LEU A 29 30.78 19.00 -45.02
CA LEU A 29 32.21 19.09 -44.72
C LEU A 29 33.02 18.05 -45.52
N PRO A 30 34.26 18.36 -45.97
CA PRO A 30 35.08 17.42 -46.74
C PRO A 30 35.35 16.07 -46.06
N HIS A 31 35.36 16.04 -44.72
CA HIS A 31 35.48 14.83 -43.90
C HIS A 31 34.28 14.67 -42.96
N GLY A 32 33.12 15.19 -43.36
CA GLY A 32 31.89 15.16 -42.58
C GLY A 32 30.99 13.98 -42.91
N ALA A 33 30.24 13.49 -41.93
CA ALA A 33 29.19 12.50 -42.18
C ALA A 33 28.02 12.64 -41.19
N VAL A 34 26.80 12.43 -41.69
CA VAL A 34 25.60 12.28 -40.86
C VAL A 34 25.07 10.86 -41.01
N VAL A 35 24.94 10.13 -39.90
CA VAL A 35 24.43 8.76 -39.84
C VAL A 35 23.05 8.76 -39.21
N LEU A 36 22.03 8.50 -40.03
CA LEU A 36 20.64 8.40 -39.60
C LEU A 36 20.36 6.99 -39.06
N PRO A 37 19.82 6.85 -37.83
CA PRO A 37 19.44 5.55 -37.29
C PRO A 37 18.18 5.03 -38.00
N ASP A 38 18.13 3.72 -38.26
CA ASP A 38 16.95 2.97 -38.71
C ASP A 38 16.15 3.63 -39.85
N PHE A 39 16.85 4.28 -40.80
CA PHE A 39 16.26 4.94 -41.95
C PHE A 39 15.80 3.91 -43.00
N ASP A 40 14.53 3.97 -43.37
CA ASP A 40 13.91 3.02 -44.29
C ASP A 40 14.16 3.41 -45.76
N ARG A 41 15.12 2.72 -46.39
CA ARG A 41 15.38 2.82 -47.84
C ARG A 41 14.56 1.87 -48.69
N GLU A 42 13.91 0.86 -48.09
CA GLU A 42 13.14 -0.15 -48.82
C GLU A 42 11.71 0.32 -49.10
N MET A 43 11.19 1.29 -48.34
CA MET A 43 9.88 1.91 -48.58
C MET A 43 9.77 2.48 -50.01
N GLY A 44 8.68 2.19 -50.72
CA GLY A 44 8.44 2.76 -52.05
C GLY A 44 8.16 4.26 -52.02
N ASP A 45 8.34 4.96 -53.15
CA ASP A 45 8.14 6.42 -53.22
C ASP A 45 6.68 6.82 -52.93
N ASP A 46 5.70 6.06 -53.42
CA ASP A 46 4.27 6.30 -53.11
C ASP A 46 3.99 6.23 -51.59
N ALA A 47 4.59 5.26 -50.90
CA ALA A 47 4.46 5.11 -49.45
C ALA A 47 5.21 6.21 -48.69
N TRP A 48 6.36 6.64 -49.21
CA TRP A 48 7.11 7.77 -48.67
C TRP A 48 6.30 9.07 -48.78
N ASP A 49 5.64 9.29 -49.92
CA ASP A 49 4.78 10.46 -50.17
C ASP A 49 3.52 10.45 -49.31
N GLU A 50 2.92 9.27 -49.06
CA GLU A 50 1.80 9.09 -48.13
C GLU A 50 2.12 9.57 -46.69
N LEU A 51 3.39 9.62 -46.28
CA LEU A 51 3.77 10.19 -44.98
C LEU A 51 3.41 11.67 -44.85
N GLY A 52 3.10 12.35 -45.96
CA GLY A 52 2.71 13.75 -46.00
C GLY A 52 3.88 14.68 -46.30
N ARG A 53 3.64 15.99 -46.21
CA ARG A 53 4.60 17.02 -46.66
C ARG A 53 5.75 17.25 -45.70
N ALA A 54 5.60 16.83 -44.44
CA ALA A 54 6.66 16.82 -43.43
C ALA A 54 7.47 18.13 -43.40
N GLY A 55 6.80 19.26 -43.22
CA GLY A 55 7.45 20.58 -43.11
C GLY A 55 7.70 21.30 -44.44
N ALA A 56 7.50 20.66 -45.59
CA ALA A 56 7.52 21.34 -46.88
C ALA A 56 6.24 22.18 -47.08
N SER A 57 6.36 23.40 -47.61
CA SER A 57 5.22 24.27 -47.94
C SER A 57 5.22 24.63 -49.43
N ASP A 58 4.03 24.76 -50.02
CA ASP A 58 3.84 25.10 -51.44
C ASP A 58 4.20 26.56 -51.78
N GLY A 59 4.54 27.37 -50.75
CA GLY A 59 4.97 28.75 -50.88
C GLY A 59 5.26 29.42 -49.52
N PRO A 60 5.74 30.68 -49.51
CA PRO A 60 5.98 31.46 -48.29
C PRO A 60 4.66 31.68 -47.52
N GLY A 61 4.61 31.26 -46.26
CA GLY A 61 3.42 31.39 -45.41
C GLY A 61 2.39 30.26 -45.53
N GLY A 62 2.65 29.23 -46.36
CA GLY A 62 1.86 28.01 -46.38
C GLY A 62 2.00 27.22 -45.08
N ALA A 63 0.96 26.47 -44.70
CA ALA A 63 1.01 25.64 -43.50
C ALA A 63 2.12 24.58 -43.61
N ALA A 64 3.02 24.51 -42.61
CA ALA A 64 4.15 23.59 -42.62
C ALA A 64 3.73 22.10 -42.48
N PHE A 65 2.58 21.85 -41.84
CA PHE A 65 2.07 20.50 -41.59
C PHE A 65 0.63 20.34 -42.06
N GLY A 66 0.37 19.26 -42.80
CA GLY A 66 -0.93 18.95 -43.40
C GLY A 66 -1.83 18.18 -42.46
N ALA A 67 -3.14 18.21 -42.71
CA ALA A 67 -4.08 17.32 -42.02
C ALA A 67 -3.86 15.84 -42.40
N GLY A 68 -3.25 15.57 -43.57
CA GLY A 68 -2.89 14.24 -44.03
C GLY A 68 -1.48 13.78 -43.66
N ASP A 69 -0.74 14.52 -42.82
CA ASP A 69 0.60 14.11 -42.42
C ASP A 69 0.54 12.93 -41.43
N ALA A 70 1.29 11.87 -41.72
CA ALA A 70 1.32 10.65 -40.91
C ALA A 70 2.27 10.80 -39.70
N LEU A 71 1.95 11.71 -38.78
CA LEU A 71 2.79 12.05 -37.62
C LEU A 71 3.18 10.84 -36.74
N THR A 72 2.35 9.80 -36.73
CA THR A 72 2.52 8.58 -35.93
C THR A 72 3.39 7.52 -36.61
N HIS A 73 3.88 7.77 -37.82
CA HIS A 73 4.71 6.83 -38.58
C HIS A 73 6.20 6.91 -38.15
N PRO A 74 6.91 5.77 -38.01
CA PRO A 74 8.30 5.74 -37.53
C PRO A 74 9.31 6.49 -38.40
N GLN A 75 9.02 6.72 -39.68
CA GLN A 75 9.92 7.44 -40.59
C GLN A 75 9.53 8.91 -40.80
N TYR A 76 8.41 9.37 -40.24
CA TYR A 76 7.94 10.75 -40.46
C TYR A 76 8.92 11.79 -39.93
N HIS A 77 9.53 11.54 -38.75
CA HIS A 77 10.53 12.45 -38.19
C HIS A 77 11.79 12.57 -39.05
N LEU A 78 12.23 11.49 -39.70
CA LEU A 78 13.36 11.51 -40.63
C LEU A 78 13.00 12.19 -41.95
N LYS A 79 11.77 12.02 -42.46
CA LYS A 79 11.27 12.79 -43.61
C LYS A 79 11.30 14.31 -43.32
N LEU A 80 10.82 14.71 -42.15
CA LEU A 80 10.86 16.09 -41.69
C LEU A 80 12.30 16.62 -41.55
N LEU A 81 13.19 15.81 -40.98
CA LEU A 81 14.60 16.15 -40.83
C LEU A 81 15.27 16.37 -42.20
N LEU A 82 15.12 15.44 -43.13
CA LEU A 82 15.67 15.53 -44.48
C LEU A 82 15.13 16.76 -45.23
N GLY A 83 13.82 17.01 -45.15
CA GLY A 83 13.20 18.21 -45.72
C GLY A 83 13.81 19.50 -45.17
N ARG A 84 14.04 19.58 -43.85
CA ARG A 84 14.68 20.74 -43.21
C ARG A 84 16.17 20.88 -43.52
N MET A 85 16.86 19.77 -43.77
CA MET A 85 18.25 19.76 -44.24
C MET A 85 18.36 20.11 -45.73
N GLY A 86 17.26 20.09 -46.47
CA GLY A 86 17.28 20.21 -47.94
C GLY A 86 18.00 19.04 -48.62
N VAL A 87 17.91 17.84 -48.04
CA VAL A 87 18.53 16.61 -48.57
C VAL A 87 17.44 15.70 -49.11
N ASN A 88 17.56 15.25 -50.35
CA ASN A 88 16.65 14.28 -50.93
C ASN A 88 16.94 12.87 -50.37
N ARG A 89 15.89 12.06 -50.19
CA ARG A 89 15.99 10.66 -49.77
C ARG A 89 16.98 9.85 -50.62
N ALA A 90 17.06 10.10 -51.93
CA ALA A 90 17.96 9.41 -52.84
C ALA A 90 19.45 9.70 -52.57
N GLU A 91 19.76 10.80 -51.89
CA GLU A 91 21.13 11.17 -51.51
C GLU A 91 21.63 10.38 -50.29
N VAL A 92 20.73 9.74 -49.54
CA VAL A 92 21.08 8.91 -48.37
C VAL A 92 21.58 7.55 -48.83
N GLN A 93 22.80 7.19 -48.43
CA GLN A 93 23.45 5.93 -48.81
C GLN A 93 23.34 4.88 -47.68
N PRO A 94 23.38 3.56 -47.99
CA PRO A 94 23.41 2.54 -46.96
C PRO A 94 24.74 2.63 -46.21
N TRP A 95 24.70 2.41 -44.89
CA TRP A 95 25.93 2.30 -44.13
C TRP A 95 26.69 1.03 -44.56
N HIS A 96 27.94 1.18 -44.97
CA HIS A 96 28.74 0.13 -45.59
C HIS A 96 29.17 -1.02 -44.64
N ARG A 97 28.82 -0.95 -43.34
CA ARG A 97 29.13 -1.99 -42.36
C ARG A 97 27.87 -2.49 -41.67
N ARG A 98 27.79 -3.81 -41.50
CA ARG A 98 26.81 -4.43 -40.60
C ARG A 98 27.33 -4.35 -39.16
N GLY A 99 26.44 -4.01 -38.22
CA GLY A 99 26.76 -4.08 -36.80
C GLY A 99 26.95 -5.52 -36.31
N ILE A 100 27.80 -5.73 -35.30
CA ILE A 100 28.13 -7.05 -34.75
C ILE A 100 26.88 -7.79 -34.23
N ALA A 101 25.93 -7.05 -33.66
CA ALA A 101 24.65 -7.57 -33.15
C ALA A 101 23.46 -7.23 -34.08
N ALA A 102 23.67 -7.10 -35.39
CA ALA A 102 22.57 -6.79 -36.30
C ALA A 102 21.82 -8.06 -36.72
N ALA A 103 20.49 -8.00 -36.80
CA ALA A 103 19.66 -9.07 -37.36
C ALA A 103 19.98 -9.37 -38.84
N ALA A 104 19.38 -10.45 -39.36
CA ALA A 104 19.48 -10.80 -40.77
C ALA A 104 18.80 -9.74 -41.67
N PRO A 105 19.34 -9.43 -42.87
CA PRO A 105 18.79 -8.38 -43.76
C PRO A 105 17.31 -8.58 -44.14
N ALA A 106 16.83 -9.82 -44.19
CA ALA A 106 15.42 -10.12 -44.45
C ALA A 106 14.47 -9.45 -43.45
N ARG A 107 14.91 -9.26 -42.19
CA ARG A 107 14.11 -8.63 -41.15
C ARG A 107 13.85 -7.15 -41.41
N SER A 108 14.80 -6.43 -42.03
CA SER A 108 14.62 -5.02 -42.38
C SER A 108 13.46 -4.81 -43.36
N ARG A 109 13.24 -5.75 -44.29
CA ARG A 109 12.11 -5.70 -45.23
C ARG A 109 10.77 -5.97 -44.54
N ALA A 110 10.76 -6.92 -43.60
CA ALA A 110 9.58 -7.20 -42.79
C ALA A 110 9.21 -6.01 -41.89
N ILE A 111 10.21 -5.35 -41.27
CA ILE A 111 10.00 -4.13 -40.47
C ILE A 111 9.51 -2.96 -41.34
N SER A 112 10.09 -2.75 -42.52
CA SER A 112 9.60 -1.75 -43.49
C SER A 112 8.14 -2.01 -43.85
N SER A 113 7.80 -3.27 -44.16
CA SER A 113 6.43 -3.68 -44.47
C SER A 113 5.49 -3.47 -43.28
N LEU A 114 5.92 -3.82 -42.06
CA LEU A 114 5.17 -3.70 -40.80
C LEU A 114 4.66 -2.29 -40.55
N PHE A 115 5.41 -1.26 -40.93
CA PHE A 115 5.06 0.12 -40.64
C PHE A 115 4.45 0.88 -41.81
N LEU A 116 4.25 0.24 -42.97
CA LEU A 116 3.63 0.89 -44.14
C LEU A 116 2.35 1.67 -43.77
N PRO A 117 2.19 2.90 -44.27
CA PRO A 117 1.00 3.71 -44.01
C PRO A 117 -0.27 3.07 -44.61
N PRO A 118 -1.48 3.49 -44.19
CA PRO A 118 -2.72 2.78 -44.48
C PRO A 118 -3.00 2.43 -45.94
N LEU A 119 -2.75 3.33 -46.90
CA LEU A 119 -2.98 3.05 -48.33
C LEU A 119 -1.94 2.07 -48.86
N ALA A 120 -0.66 2.29 -48.55
CA ALA A 120 0.42 1.38 -48.92
C ALA A 120 0.30 -0.02 -48.29
N SER A 121 -0.26 -0.12 -47.07
CA SER A 121 -0.43 -1.39 -46.36
C SER A 121 -1.41 -2.36 -47.03
N ARG A 122 -2.22 -1.91 -48.01
CA ARG A 122 -3.09 -2.80 -48.82
C ARG A 122 -2.30 -3.89 -49.54
N ALA A 123 -1.04 -3.63 -49.87
CA ALA A 123 -0.13 -4.60 -50.48
C ALA A 123 0.25 -5.78 -49.55
N TRP A 124 -0.11 -5.73 -48.26
CA TRP A 124 0.14 -6.84 -47.33
C TRP A 124 -0.53 -8.13 -47.77
N VAL A 125 -1.71 -8.06 -48.39
CA VAL A 125 -2.46 -9.23 -48.84
C VAL A 125 -1.61 -10.10 -49.79
N ASP A 126 -0.85 -9.46 -50.68
CA ASP A 126 -0.04 -10.11 -51.70
C ASP A 126 1.44 -10.30 -51.29
N LEU A 127 1.80 -9.97 -50.04
CA LEU A 127 3.17 -10.07 -49.55
C LEU A 127 3.58 -11.56 -49.42
N PRO A 128 4.63 -12.03 -50.12
CA PRO A 128 5.04 -13.42 -50.04
C PRO A 128 5.61 -13.75 -48.64
N ALA A 129 5.48 -15.02 -48.23
CA ALA A 129 5.75 -15.47 -46.86
C ALA A 129 7.18 -15.18 -46.39
N ASP A 130 8.17 -15.21 -47.29
CA ASP A 130 9.57 -14.88 -47.00
C ASP A 130 9.76 -13.42 -46.54
N LYS A 131 8.86 -12.51 -46.95
CA LYS A 131 8.87 -11.09 -46.57
C LYS A 131 8.06 -10.78 -45.30
N ARG A 132 7.32 -11.75 -44.77
CA ARG A 132 6.56 -11.64 -43.49
C ARG A 132 7.32 -12.18 -42.28
N ARG A 133 8.42 -12.91 -42.50
CA ARG A 133 9.18 -13.59 -41.44
C ARG A 133 9.94 -12.60 -40.54
N LEU A 134 9.61 -12.62 -39.24
CA LEU A 134 10.33 -11.93 -38.19
C LEU A 134 11.20 -12.89 -37.38
N ALA A 135 11.98 -13.75 -38.06
CA ALA A 135 12.79 -14.79 -37.41
C ALA A 135 13.62 -14.22 -36.26
N GLY A 136 13.54 -14.83 -35.07
CA GLY A 136 14.20 -14.35 -33.84
C GLY A 136 13.39 -13.35 -33.01
N VAL A 137 12.18 -12.95 -33.45
CA VAL A 137 11.22 -12.17 -32.66
C VAL A 137 10.21 -13.12 -32.01
N ARG A 138 9.96 -12.96 -30.71
CA ARG A 138 8.95 -13.71 -29.96
C ARG A 138 7.92 -12.78 -29.34
N LEU A 139 6.67 -13.21 -29.25
CA LEU A 139 5.58 -12.48 -28.58
C LEU A 139 5.23 -13.20 -27.28
N LEU A 140 5.31 -12.46 -26.18
CA LEU A 140 5.02 -12.91 -24.82
C LEU A 140 3.77 -12.19 -24.32
N THR A 141 2.76 -12.96 -23.88
CA THR A 141 1.54 -12.41 -23.28
C THR A 141 1.36 -13.01 -21.89
N SER A 142 1.24 -12.16 -20.89
CA SER A 142 1.09 -12.54 -19.48
C SER A 142 -0.27 -12.08 -18.93
N ALA A 143 -0.80 -12.76 -17.92
CA ALA A 143 -2.13 -12.40 -17.40
C ALA A 143 -2.11 -11.05 -16.65
N THR A 144 -1.01 -10.75 -15.97
CA THR A 144 -0.82 -9.53 -15.16
C THR A 144 0.55 -8.92 -15.38
N ILE A 145 0.71 -7.63 -15.02
CA ILE A 145 2.01 -6.94 -15.05
C ILE A 145 3.06 -7.62 -14.15
N GLU A 146 2.62 -8.26 -13.08
CA GLU A 146 3.48 -9.00 -12.17
C GLU A 146 4.03 -10.28 -12.83
N GLU A 147 3.18 -11.04 -13.53
CA GLU A 147 3.62 -12.20 -14.31
C GLU A 147 4.52 -11.79 -15.48
N GLU A 148 4.22 -10.67 -16.12
CA GLU A 148 5.08 -10.10 -17.17
C GLU A 148 6.48 -9.80 -16.62
N ALA A 149 6.58 -9.13 -15.47
CA ALA A 149 7.86 -8.83 -14.84
C ALA A 149 8.65 -10.11 -14.49
N GLN A 150 7.98 -11.13 -13.95
CA GLN A 150 8.57 -12.43 -13.65
C GLN A 150 9.08 -13.14 -14.91
N ALA A 151 8.29 -13.13 -15.98
CA ALA A 151 8.66 -13.73 -17.26
C ALA A 151 9.89 -13.06 -17.87
N ILE A 152 9.93 -11.73 -17.87
CA ILE A 152 11.07 -10.95 -18.35
C ILE A 152 12.32 -11.26 -17.51
N ALA A 153 12.19 -11.31 -16.19
CA ALA A 153 13.31 -11.63 -15.31
C ALA A 153 13.83 -13.07 -15.54
N LEU A 154 12.94 -14.03 -15.81
CA LEU A 154 13.33 -15.40 -16.14
C LEU A 154 14.03 -15.49 -17.50
N LEU A 155 13.57 -14.75 -18.52
CA LEU A 155 14.24 -14.63 -19.82
C LEU A 155 15.65 -14.04 -19.68
N VAL A 156 15.81 -13.00 -18.85
CA VAL A 156 17.13 -12.43 -18.54
C VAL A 156 18.00 -13.47 -17.86
N ARG A 157 17.47 -14.18 -16.84
CA ARG A 157 18.21 -15.21 -16.11
C ARG A 157 18.66 -16.35 -17.03
N GLU A 158 17.79 -16.85 -17.89
CA GLU A 158 18.09 -17.88 -18.88
C GLU A 158 19.17 -17.41 -19.86
N ALA A 159 19.04 -16.19 -20.40
CA ALA A 159 20.00 -15.64 -21.34
C ALA A 159 21.41 -15.49 -20.75
N LEU A 160 21.52 -15.26 -19.44
CA LEU A 160 22.80 -15.14 -18.75
C LEU A 160 23.59 -16.45 -18.63
N ASP A 161 22.95 -17.61 -18.83
CA ASP A 161 23.64 -18.91 -18.89
C ASP A 161 24.59 -18.99 -20.10
N LEU A 162 24.39 -18.14 -21.12
CA LEU A 162 25.35 -17.94 -22.21
C LEU A 162 26.34 -16.83 -21.83
N PRO A 163 27.64 -17.12 -21.59
CA PRO A 163 28.57 -16.19 -20.94
C PRO A 163 28.77 -14.82 -21.63
N GLU A 164 28.69 -14.77 -22.97
CA GLU A 164 28.93 -13.55 -23.73
C GLU A 164 27.64 -12.80 -24.11
N LYS A 165 26.47 -13.38 -23.83
CA LYS A 165 25.19 -12.83 -24.25
C LYS A 165 24.85 -11.58 -23.42
N ARG A 166 24.60 -10.47 -24.11
CA ARG A 166 24.14 -9.20 -23.53
C ARG A 166 22.64 -9.05 -23.69
N ILE A 167 22.00 -8.49 -22.67
CA ILE A 167 20.56 -8.37 -22.56
C ILE A 167 20.20 -6.91 -22.29
N ALA A 168 19.21 -6.41 -23.04
CA ALA A 168 18.59 -5.12 -22.82
C ALA A 168 17.08 -5.30 -22.62
N VAL A 169 16.55 -4.82 -21.50
CA VAL A 169 15.10 -4.72 -21.28
C VAL A 169 14.71 -3.27 -21.57
N ILE A 170 13.82 -3.04 -22.52
CA ILE A 170 13.35 -1.71 -22.91
C ILE A 170 11.89 -1.59 -22.51
N THR A 171 11.53 -0.58 -21.73
CA THR A 171 10.14 -0.32 -21.35
C THR A 171 9.90 1.16 -21.09
N ALA A 172 8.72 1.65 -21.51
CA ALA A 172 8.23 2.97 -21.12
C ALA A 172 7.52 2.94 -19.74
N ASP A 173 7.16 1.75 -19.25
CA ASP A 173 6.54 1.54 -17.95
C ASP A 173 7.60 1.37 -16.85
N ARG A 174 7.69 2.39 -16.00
CA ARG A 174 8.60 2.43 -14.83
C ARG A 174 8.17 1.51 -13.69
N GLY A 175 6.88 1.21 -13.58
CA GLY A 175 6.38 0.19 -12.68
C GLY A 175 6.85 -1.20 -13.09
N LEU A 176 6.81 -1.51 -14.38
CA LEU A 176 7.33 -2.77 -14.92
C LEU A 176 8.84 -2.89 -14.73
N ALA A 177 9.62 -1.86 -15.09
CA ALA A 177 11.08 -1.86 -14.93
C ALA A 177 11.50 -2.20 -13.49
N ARG A 178 10.90 -1.53 -12.49
CA ARG A 178 11.20 -1.76 -11.07
C ARG A 178 10.86 -3.19 -10.63
N ARG A 179 9.72 -3.74 -11.06
CA ARG A 179 9.36 -5.13 -10.75
C ARG A 179 10.33 -6.13 -11.36
N VAL A 180 10.80 -5.88 -12.59
CA VAL A 180 11.84 -6.72 -13.23
C VAL A 180 13.11 -6.70 -12.40
N VAL A 181 13.59 -5.52 -11.96
CA VAL A 181 14.77 -5.42 -11.06
C VAL A 181 14.55 -6.24 -9.78
N GLN A 182 13.39 -6.09 -9.12
CA GLN A 182 13.07 -6.85 -7.90
C GLN A 182 13.06 -8.37 -8.12
N HIS A 183 12.56 -8.85 -9.26
CA HIS A 183 12.60 -10.28 -9.57
C HIS A 183 14.00 -10.78 -9.87
N LEU A 184 14.85 -9.96 -10.48
CA LEU A 184 16.24 -10.30 -10.75
C LEU A 184 17.08 -10.43 -9.46
N GLU A 185 16.73 -9.70 -8.39
CA GLU A 185 17.37 -9.84 -7.08
C GLU A 185 17.26 -11.25 -6.50
N ARG A 186 16.22 -12.03 -6.86
CA ARG A 186 16.07 -13.44 -6.46
C ARG A 186 17.27 -14.30 -6.86
N TRP A 187 17.97 -13.92 -7.94
CA TRP A 187 19.17 -14.60 -8.43
C TRP A 187 20.45 -13.77 -8.22
N ASN A 188 20.41 -12.76 -7.36
CA ASN A 188 21.50 -11.80 -7.15
C ASN A 188 21.96 -11.09 -8.44
N ILE A 189 21.04 -10.87 -9.39
CA ILE A 189 21.33 -10.12 -10.62
C ILE A 189 20.94 -8.66 -10.37
N ALA A 190 21.91 -7.80 -10.12
CA ALA A 190 21.70 -6.36 -10.06
C ALA A 190 21.70 -5.79 -11.49
N ALA A 191 20.54 -5.52 -12.10
CA ALA A 191 20.50 -4.91 -13.44
C ALA A 191 20.82 -3.41 -13.38
N ASP A 192 21.50 -2.89 -14.41
CA ASP A 192 21.72 -1.45 -14.56
C ASP A 192 20.46 -0.78 -15.14
N ASP A 193 19.70 -0.05 -14.32
CA ASP A 193 18.51 0.71 -14.75
C ASP A 193 18.87 2.16 -15.07
N SER A 194 18.91 2.49 -16.37
CA SER A 194 19.41 3.78 -16.85
C SER A 194 18.57 4.98 -16.38
N ALA A 195 17.30 4.76 -16.05
CA ALA A 195 16.42 5.81 -15.57
C ALA A 195 16.63 6.10 -14.07
N GLY A 196 17.29 5.20 -13.34
CA GLY A 196 17.49 5.33 -11.90
C GLY A 196 16.20 5.27 -11.08
N GLN A 197 16.34 5.60 -9.80
CA GLN A 197 15.25 5.70 -8.84
C GLN A 197 14.99 7.16 -8.49
N PRO A 198 13.72 7.64 -8.44
CA PRO A 198 13.41 8.98 -7.95
C PRO A 198 13.99 9.21 -6.56
N LEU A 199 14.59 10.38 -6.33
CA LEU A 199 15.28 10.70 -5.08
C LEU A 199 14.35 10.53 -3.87
N ALA A 200 13.07 10.85 -4.00
CA ALA A 200 12.08 10.72 -2.93
C ALA A 200 11.88 9.26 -2.45
N LEU A 201 12.22 8.28 -3.29
CA LEU A 201 12.14 6.85 -2.96
C LEU A 201 13.47 6.26 -2.46
N THR A 202 14.54 7.05 -2.44
CA THR A 202 15.85 6.62 -1.92
C THR A 202 15.91 6.74 -0.40
N THR A 203 17.00 6.26 0.21
CA THR A 203 17.13 6.28 1.67
C THR A 203 17.34 7.69 2.19
N ALA A 204 18.20 8.49 1.55
CA ALA A 204 18.40 9.90 1.92
C ALA A 204 17.12 10.74 1.69
N GLY A 205 16.47 10.59 0.53
CA GLY A 205 15.26 11.34 0.20
C GLY A 205 14.05 11.00 1.08
N ARG A 206 13.91 9.74 1.52
CA ARG A 206 12.86 9.38 2.50
C ARG A 206 13.10 10.03 3.86
N LEU A 207 14.35 10.10 4.33
CA LEU A 207 14.64 10.76 5.61
C LEU A 207 14.25 12.25 5.55
N ILE A 208 14.72 12.98 4.54
CA ILE A 208 14.42 14.42 4.45
C ILE A 208 12.91 14.67 4.28
N GLY A 209 12.21 13.78 3.55
CA GLY A 209 10.76 13.83 3.40
C GLY A 209 10.05 13.67 4.74
N LEU A 210 10.44 12.67 5.56
CA LEU A 210 9.87 12.48 6.91
C LEU A 210 10.12 13.68 7.83
N LEU A 211 11.31 14.29 7.77
CA LEU A 211 11.61 15.50 8.56
C LEU A 211 10.79 16.71 8.07
N ALA A 212 10.56 16.82 6.76
CA ALA A 212 9.71 17.86 6.18
C ALA A 212 8.24 17.69 6.58
N GLU A 213 7.71 16.47 6.64
CA GLU A 213 6.37 16.17 7.15
C GLU A 213 6.22 16.61 8.62
N ILE A 214 7.19 16.28 9.46
CA ILE A 214 7.21 16.70 10.88
C ILE A 214 7.26 18.24 10.98
N ALA A 215 8.04 18.91 10.14
CA ALA A 215 8.11 20.38 10.11
C ALA A 215 6.80 21.02 9.61
N ALA A 216 6.17 20.42 8.60
CA ALA A 216 4.97 20.95 7.94
C ALA A 216 3.70 20.80 8.78
N HIS A 217 3.55 19.67 9.48
CA HIS A 217 2.31 19.28 10.15
C HIS A 217 2.47 19.04 11.65
N GLY A 218 3.70 19.15 12.15
CA GLY A 218 4.04 18.93 13.54
C GLY A 218 4.37 17.47 13.87
N PRO A 219 4.78 17.23 15.12
CA PRO A 219 5.25 15.94 15.60
C PRO A 219 4.08 14.98 15.89
N ASP A 220 3.58 14.28 14.88
CA ASP A 220 2.59 13.22 15.08
C ASP A 220 3.25 11.83 15.31
N PRO A 221 2.60 10.92 16.05
CA PRO A 221 3.14 9.61 16.36
C PRO A 221 3.61 8.78 15.16
N ALA A 222 2.89 8.82 14.03
CA ALA A 222 3.19 7.96 12.89
C ALA A 222 4.46 8.44 12.18
N ASN A 223 4.56 9.74 11.90
CA ASN A 223 5.75 10.33 11.28
C ASN A 223 6.96 10.28 12.23
N LEU A 224 6.77 10.46 13.54
CA LEU A 224 7.85 10.32 14.52
C LEU A 224 8.40 8.89 14.56
N VAL A 225 7.53 7.87 14.69
CA VAL A 225 7.97 6.48 14.70
C VAL A 225 8.65 6.12 13.38
N ALA A 226 8.12 6.58 12.23
CA ALA A 226 8.74 6.37 10.93
C ALA A 226 10.13 7.04 10.81
N ALA A 227 10.26 8.30 11.24
CA ALA A 227 11.52 9.03 11.24
C ALA A 227 12.54 8.37 12.17
N PHE A 228 12.17 8.06 13.42
CA PHE A 228 13.07 7.42 14.39
C PHE A 228 13.45 5.99 14.00
N ALA A 229 12.58 5.24 13.31
CA ALA A 229 12.88 3.89 12.82
C ALA A 229 13.81 3.90 11.60
N HIS A 230 13.91 5.03 10.90
CA HIS A 230 14.57 5.13 9.61
C HIS A 230 16.02 4.58 9.64
N PRO A 231 16.48 3.84 8.61
CA PRO A 231 17.78 3.15 8.63
C PRO A 231 19.01 4.02 8.92
N LEU A 232 18.99 5.29 8.50
CA LEU A 232 20.11 6.21 8.72
C LEU A 232 20.18 6.74 10.16
N VAL A 233 19.08 6.70 10.92
CA VAL A 233 19.05 7.26 12.27
C VAL A 233 19.93 6.42 13.18
N ARG A 234 20.94 7.06 13.76
CA ARG A 234 22.00 6.37 14.52
C ARG A 234 22.72 5.27 13.71
N GLY A 235 22.58 5.24 12.38
CA GLY A 235 23.05 4.14 11.53
C GLY A 235 24.56 4.02 11.36
N TRP A 236 25.32 5.04 11.78
CA TRP A 236 26.79 5.05 11.76
C TRP A 236 27.41 4.13 12.82
N ASP A 237 26.66 3.74 13.85
CA ASP A 237 27.13 2.86 14.92
C ASP A 237 26.06 1.80 15.23
N GLY A 238 26.42 0.53 15.05
CA GLY A 238 25.52 -0.59 15.26
C GLY A 238 25.08 -0.77 16.71
N GLU A 239 25.88 -0.35 17.69
CA GLU A 239 25.51 -0.39 19.11
C GLU A 239 24.56 0.75 19.45
N ALA A 240 24.90 2.00 19.09
CA ALA A 240 24.00 3.14 19.24
C ALA A 240 22.64 2.92 18.56
N ARG A 241 22.62 2.37 17.33
CA ARG A 241 21.36 2.05 16.64
C ARG A 241 20.56 0.98 17.38
N ARG A 242 21.21 -0.05 17.91
CA ARG A 242 20.53 -1.11 18.66
C ARG A 242 19.83 -0.54 19.89
N ASP A 243 20.51 0.33 20.65
CA ASP A 243 19.97 0.92 21.86
C ASP A 243 18.87 1.95 21.56
N TRP A 244 19.06 2.76 20.51
CA TRP A 244 18.03 3.64 19.97
C TRP A 244 16.74 2.88 19.63
N LEU A 245 16.85 1.76 18.91
CA LEU A 245 15.70 0.94 18.55
C LEU A 245 15.07 0.22 19.75
N LYS A 246 15.76 0.04 20.88
CA LYS A 246 15.13 -0.49 22.10
C LYS A 246 14.17 0.56 22.70
N GLY A 247 14.65 1.80 22.85
CA GLY A 247 13.83 2.92 23.33
C GLY A 247 12.65 3.19 22.41
N LEU A 248 12.90 3.25 21.09
CA LEU A 248 11.85 3.42 20.09
C LEU A 248 10.76 2.34 20.17
N ARG A 249 11.12 1.07 20.36
CA ARG A 249 10.12 -0.01 20.46
C ARG A 249 9.25 0.11 21.71
N ALA A 250 9.82 0.56 22.84
CA ALA A 250 9.04 0.81 24.04
C ALA A 250 8.06 1.98 23.81
N PHE A 251 8.55 3.05 23.20
CA PHE A 251 7.76 4.22 22.85
C PHE A 251 6.65 3.93 21.81
N ASP A 252 6.96 3.25 20.71
CA ASP A 252 5.97 2.79 19.70
C ASP A 252 4.87 1.96 20.37
N ARG A 253 5.23 1.03 21.26
CA ARG A 253 4.25 0.22 21.97
C ARG A 253 3.31 1.03 22.84
N GLU A 254 3.79 2.09 23.48
CA GLU A 254 2.96 2.96 24.32
C GLU A 254 2.08 3.90 23.49
N LEU A 255 2.57 4.38 22.34
CA LEU A 255 1.81 5.23 21.43
C LEU A 255 0.70 4.50 20.65
N ARG A 256 0.69 3.16 20.66
CA ARG A 256 -0.33 2.36 19.98
C ARG A 256 -1.66 2.43 20.72
N GLY A 257 -2.74 2.63 19.96
CA GLY A 257 -4.06 2.95 20.50
C GLY A 257 -4.45 4.39 20.18
N PRO A 258 -5.33 5.01 21.00
CA PRO A 258 -5.84 6.36 20.77
C PRO A 258 -4.74 7.38 20.52
N LEU A 259 -4.94 8.24 19.51
CA LEU A 259 -3.98 9.32 19.21
C LEU A 259 -3.80 10.21 20.46
N PRO A 260 -2.56 10.40 20.96
CA PRO A 260 -2.30 11.33 22.04
C PRO A 260 -2.66 12.77 21.63
N ALA A 261 -2.94 13.62 22.62
CA ALA A 261 -3.16 15.03 22.36
C ALA A 261 -1.97 15.64 21.58
N PRO A 262 -2.17 16.60 20.66
CA PRO A 262 -1.07 17.22 19.95
C PRO A 262 -0.08 17.94 20.89
N GLY A 263 1.21 17.86 20.58
CA GLY A 263 2.29 18.58 21.26
C GLY A 263 3.33 17.68 21.92
N MET A 264 4.45 18.27 22.34
CA MET A 264 5.57 17.56 22.99
C MET A 264 5.22 16.96 24.35
N GLU A 265 4.31 17.60 25.11
CA GLU A 265 3.99 17.20 26.48
C GLU A 265 3.36 15.81 26.56
N SER A 266 2.44 15.50 25.66
CA SER A 266 1.77 14.21 25.60
C SER A 266 2.72 13.09 25.18
N LEU A 267 3.65 13.39 24.27
CA LEU A 267 4.69 12.47 23.84
C LEU A 267 5.69 12.21 24.97
N ARG A 268 6.04 13.24 25.75
CA ARG A 268 6.88 13.08 26.95
C ARG A 268 6.19 12.21 28.00
N ALA A 269 4.88 12.41 28.23
CA ALA A 269 4.10 11.56 29.13
C ALA A 269 4.12 10.09 28.66
N ALA A 270 3.88 9.83 27.36
CA ALA A 270 3.96 8.49 26.79
C ALA A 270 5.37 7.88 26.94
N ALA A 271 6.43 8.66 26.80
CA ALA A 271 7.79 8.17 27.04
C ALA A 271 8.04 7.81 28.52
N CYS A 272 7.49 8.56 29.47
CA CYS A 272 7.55 8.24 30.89
C CYS A 272 6.80 6.94 31.19
N ASP A 273 5.60 6.76 30.64
CA ASP A 273 4.80 5.55 30.81
C ASP A 273 5.52 4.32 30.21
N ALA A 274 6.22 4.53 29.08
CA ALA A 274 7.08 3.54 28.45
C ALA A 274 8.40 3.26 29.21
N LYS A 275 8.72 4.01 30.28
CA LYS A 275 10.00 3.99 31.01
C LYS A 275 11.20 4.25 30.08
N ALA A 276 11.03 5.17 29.16
CA ALA A 276 11.99 5.53 28.11
C ALA A 276 12.43 7.00 28.21
N GLU A 277 12.40 7.60 29.40
CA GLU A 277 12.65 9.04 29.63
C GLU A 277 14.04 9.49 29.15
N ALA A 278 15.07 8.68 29.42
CA ALA A 278 16.44 8.97 29.00
C ALA A 278 16.58 8.94 27.46
N TRP A 279 15.92 7.99 26.80
CA TRP A 279 15.87 7.91 25.34
C TRP A 279 15.07 9.07 24.76
N TRP A 280 13.95 9.43 25.39
CA TRP A 280 13.10 10.52 24.95
C TRP A 280 13.78 11.88 25.07
N ALA A 281 14.62 12.12 26.09
CA ALA A 281 15.39 13.37 26.17
C ALA A 281 16.28 13.58 24.92
N GLU A 282 16.85 12.51 24.39
CA GLU A 282 17.60 12.54 23.12
C GLU A 282 16.66 12.72 21.91
N ALA A 283 15.54 11.99 21.87
CA ALA A 283 14.58 12.07 20.77
C ALA A 283 13.89 13.43 20.66
N GLU A 284 13.53 14.04 21.80
CA GLU A 284 12.95 15.36 21.91
C GLU A 284 13.93 16.43 21.39
N ALA A 285 15.21 16.31 21.72
CA ALA A 285 16.24 17.22 21.21
C ALA A 285 16.39 17.16 19.68
N LEU A 286 16.16 15.99 19.06
CA LEU A 286 16.19 15.83 17.61
C LEU A 286 15.01 16.50 16.90
N ILE A 287 13.81 16.46 17.50
CA ILE A 287 12.58 16.97 16.86
C ILE A 287 12.23 18.41 17.24
N ALA A 288 12.74 18.91 18.37
CA ALA A 288 12.51 20.29 18.81
C ALA A 288 12.83 21.34 17.71
N PRO A 289 13.91 21.21 16.92
CA PRO A 289 14.19 22.13 15.82
C PRO A 289 13.14 22.12 14.68
N LEU A 290 12.31 21.09 14.60
CA LEU A 290 11.27 20.91 13.58
C LEU A 290 9.86 21.24 14.09
N ALA A 291 9.66 21.34 15.40
CA ALA A 291 8.32 21.41 16.00
C ALA A 291 7.69 22.82 15.99
N ASP A 292 8.49 23.88 15.94
CA ASP A 292 8.01 25.28 16.08
C ASP A 292 8.52 26.17 14.94
N TRP A 293 7.87 26.03 13.78
CA TRP A 293 8.18 26.82 12.60
C TRP A 293 7.12 27.90 12.37
N PRO A 294 7.50 29.10 11.88
CA PRO A 294 6.53 30.12 11.54
C PRO A 294 5.61 29.61 10.43
N ARG A 295 4.38 30.15 10.36
CA ARG A 295 3.41 29.80 9.31
C ARG A 295 3.97 29.99 7.91
N GLN A 296 4.74 31.06 7.71
CA GLN A 296 5.49 31.31 6.48
C GLN A 296 6.97 31.39 6.78
N ILE A 297 7.79 30.79 5.92
CA ILE A 297 9.24 30.73 6.06
C ILE A 297 9.89 30.94 4.69
N ALA A 298 11.08 31.53 4.66
CA ALA A 298 11.88 31.57 3.44
C ALA A 298 12.32 30.14 3.07
N LEU A 299 12.15 29.73 1.81
CA LEU A 299 12.48 28.36 1.40
C LEU A 299 13.96 28.03 1.68
N ALA A 300 14.88 28.96 1.43
CA ALA A 300 16.29 28.81 1.76
C ALA A 300 16.55 28.54 3.25
N GLU A 301 15.79 29.18 4.14
CA GLU A 301 15.89 28.97 5.58
C GLU A 301 15.33 27.60 5.98
N ALA A 302 14.17 27.22 5.44
CA ALA A 302 13.57 25.90 5.63
C ALA A 302 14.53 24.77 5.22
N LEU A 303 15.12 24.86 4.04
CA LEU A 303 16.10 23.90 3.52
C LEU A 303 17.33 23.78 4.42
N THR A 304 17.81 24.91 4.96
CA THR A 304 18.95 24.93 5.88
C THR A 304 18.62 24.22 7.19
N ARG A 305 17.46 24.53 7.79
CA ARG A 305 17.01 23.88 9.03
C ARG A 305 16.80 22.38 8.84
N LEU A 306 16.23 21.95 7.72
CA LEU A 306 16.05 20.53 7.40
C LEU A 306 17.37 19.80 7.20
N ALA A 307 18.35 20.41 6.52
CA ALA A 307 19.67 19.83 6.34
C ALA A 307 20.38 19.64 7.71
N THR A 308 20.33 20.65 8.60
CA THR A 308 20.85 20.52 9.97
C THR A 308 20.14 19.40 10.73
N ALA A 309 18.81 19.34 10.69
CA ALA A 309 18.06 18.28 11.36
C ALA A 309 18.43 16.89 10.81
N ALA A 310 18.61 16.75 9.49
CA ALA A 310 19.04 15.48 8.90
C ALA A 310 20.42 15.04 9.42
N GLU A 311 21.36 15.98 9.62
CA GLU A 311 22.66 15.71 10.24
C GLU A 311 22.55 15.36 11.73
N ASP A 312 21.63 15.96 12.48
CA ASP A 312 21.42 15.58 13.88
C ASP A 312 20.89 14.13 14.01
N PHE A 313 20.04 13.70 13.07
CA PHE A 313 19.50 12.35 13.02
C PHE A 313 20.52 11.32 12.52
N ALA A 314 21.25 11.64 11.44
CA ALA A 314 22.03 10.69 10.63
C ALA A 314 23.54 11.00 10.53
N ARG A 315 24.02 12.12 11.08
CA ARG A 315 25.36 12.68 10.84
C ARG A 315 25.63 12.84 9.34
N THR A 316 26.88 12.73 8.92
CA THR A 316 27.29 12.79 7.51
C THR A 316 26.72 11.66 6.65
N THR A 317 26.21 10.57 7.25
CA THR A 317 25.74 9.39 6.50
C THR A 317 24.58 9.69 5.56
N VAL A 318 23.80 10.76 5.83
CA VAL A 318 22.75 11.22 4.93
C VAL A 318 23.29 11.77 3.60
N TRP A 319 24.56 12.18 3.55
CA TRP A 319 25.20 12.78 2.36
C TRP A 319 26.20 11.84 1.66
N GLU A 320 26.59 10.73 2.29
CA GLU A 320 27.74 9.92 1.87
C GLU A 320 27.53 9.09 0.60
N ARG A 321 26.29 8.66 0.33
CA ARG A 321 25.94 7.76 -0.79
C ARG A 321 25.49 8.54 -2.03
N GLU A 322 25.23 7.83 -3.14
CA GLU A 322 24.77 8.43 -4.40
C GLU A 322 23.50 9.28 -4.22
N ASP A 323 22.55 8.76 -3.45
CA ASP A 323 21.31 9.46 -3.11
C ASP A 323 21.57 10.68 -2.23
N GLY A 324 22.45 10.55 -1.22
CA GLY A 324 22.87 11.66 -0.37
C GLY A 324 23.55 12.80 -1.14
N ARG A 325 24.44 12.48 -2.08
CA ARG A 325 25.09 13.47 -2.96
C ARG A 325 24.09 14.17 -3.87
N ALA A 326 23.14 13.41 -4.44
CA ALA A 326 22.07 13.98 -5.26
C ALA A 326 21.16 14.90 -4.44
N LEU A 327 20.80 14.49 -3.22
CA LEU A 327 20.02 15.31 -2.28
C LEU A 327 20.73 16.60 -1.92
N GLY A 328 22.02 16.54 -1.55
CA GLY A 328 22.81 17.72 -1.22
C GLY A 328 22.90 18.70 -2.39
N THR A 329 23.11 18.19 -3.61
CA THR A 329 23.16 19.02 -4.84
C THR A 329 21.81 19.71 -5.10
N MET A 330 20.70 18.97 -4.95
CA MET A 330 19.35 19.52 -5.14
C MET A 330 19.03 20.60 -4.09
N ILE A 331 19.30 20.32 -2.81
CA ILE A 331 19.09 21.26 -1.70
C ILE A 331 19.90 22.54 -1.93
N GLU A 332 21.17 22.43 -2.33
CA GLU A 332 22.02 23.60 -2.58
C GLU A 332 21.46 24.46 -3.72
N ALA A 333 21.10 23.84 -4.85
CA ALA A 333 20.57 24.53 -6.00
C ALA A 333 19.25 25.26 -5.65
N LEU A 334 18.33 24.60 -4.95
CA LEU A 334 17.08 25.21 -4.51
C LEU A 334 17.32 26.33 -3.50
N ARG A 335 18.27 26.18 -2.59
CA ARG A 335 18.63 27.20 -1.61
C ARG A 335 19.16 28.46 -2.29
N GLU A 336 20.12 28.32 -3.21
CA GLU A 336 20.71 29.46 -3.95
C GLU A 336 19.66 30.21 -4.78
N GLN A 337 18.83 29.46 -5.53
CA GLN A 337 17.79 30.03 -6.38
C GLN A 337 16.68 30.72 -5.56
N SER A 338 16.21 30.07 -4.51
CA SER A 338 15.15 30.63 -3.65
C SER A 338 15.61 31.84 -2.84
N GLN A 339 16.87 31.86 -2.41
CA GLN A 339 17.47 33.02 -1.75
C GLN A 339 17.56 34.21 -2.71
N THR A 340 17.98 33.97 -3.95
CA THR A 340 18.07 35.01 -4.98
C THR A 340 16.69 35.57 -5.34
N ALA A 341 15.68 34.71 -5.42
CA ALA A 341 14.30 35.09 -5.75
C ALA A 341 13.51 35.66 -4.55
N GLY A 342 14.00 35.49 -3.32
CA GLY A 342 13.27 35.84 -2.10
C GLY A 342 12.01 35.00 -1.89
N THR A 343 12.04 33.72 -2.27
CA THR A 343 10.86 32.84 -2.24
C THR A 343 10.40 32.53 -0.82
N MET A 344 9.16 32.91 -0.51
CA MET A 344 8.46 32.57 0.72
C MET A 344 7.43 31.48 0.45
N ILE A 345 7.29 30.53 1.38
CA ILE A 345 6.32 29.43 1.31
C ILE A 345 5.51 29.36 2.60
N GLU A 346 4.31 28.77 2.56
CA GLU A 346 3.67 28.28 3.77
C GLU A 346 4.42 27.01 4.23
N THR A 347 4.70 26.89 5.52
CA THR A 347 5.42 25.74 6.07
C THR A 347 4.67 24.42 5.83
N ALA A 348 3.33 24.48 5.77
CA ALA A 348 2.49 23.33 5.45
C ALA A 348 2.72 22.76 4.03
N ASP A 349 3.25 23.54 3.09
CA ASP A 349 3.50 23.11 1.72
C ASP A 349 4.91 22.51 1.54
N LEU A 350 5.78 22.61 2.54
CA LEU A 350 7.20 22.25 2.46
C LEU A 350 7.41 20.78 2.05
N ALA A 351 6.68 19.85 2.66
CA ALA A 351 6.80 18.43 2.36
C ALA A 351 6.39 18.12 0.91
N GLY A 352 5.31 18.73 0.43
CA GLY A 352 4.85 18.62 -0.96
C GLY A 352 5.85 19.19 -1.97
N ILE A 353 6.37 20.39 -1.71
CA ILE A 353 7.38 21.03 -2.57
C ILE A 353 8.63 20.16 -2.68
N LEU A 354 9.16 19.67 -1.55
CA LEU A 354 10.32 18.79 -1.56
C LEU A 354 10.05 17.46 -2.26
N ARG A 355 8.85 16.90 -2.08
CA ARG A 355 8.43 15.68 -2.76
C ARG A 355 8.46 15.86 -4.28
N ASP A 356 7.89 16.93 -4.78
CA ASP A 356 7.82 17.24 -6.21
C ASP A 356 9.24 17.44 -6.79
N CYS A 357 10.08 18.24 -6.13
CA CYS A 357 11.47 18.44 -6.57
C CYS A 357 12.29 17.14 -6.55
N MET A 358 12.14 16.31 -5.50
CA MET A 358 12.86 15.04 -5.40
C MET A 358 12.39 14.01 -6.44
N ASP A 359 11.13 14.05 -6.87
CA ASP A 359 10.62 13.13 -7.90
C ASP A 359 11.22 13.43 -9.29
N GLU A 360 11.69 14.65 -9.54
CA GLU A 360 12.41 15.03 -10.77
C GLU A 360 13.88 14.58 -10.78
N VAL A 361 14.46 14.30 -9.61
CA VAL A 361 15.87 13.90 -9.48
C VAL A 361 16.00 12.38 -9.53
N ALA A 362 16.52 11.88 -10.65
CA ALA A 362 16.85 10.46 -10.79
C ALA A 362 18.21 10.12 -10.16
N VAL A 363 18.21 9.28 -9.13
CA VAL A 363 19.42 8.74 -8.50
C VAL A 363 19.80 7.42 -9.17
N ARG A 364 21.07 7.32 -9.55
CA ARG A 364 21.65 6.14 -10.21
C ARG A 364 22.77 5.57 -9.34
N PRO A 365 22.76 4.28 -8.99
CA PRO A 365 23.92 3.65 -8.36
C PRO A 365 25.14 3.79 -9.27
N GLY A 366 26.26 4.30 -8.75
CA GLY A 366 27.44 4.56 -9.57
C GLY A 366 28.19 3.31 -10.04
N TYR A 367 28.03 2.18 -9.33
CA TYR A 367 28.71 0.91 -9.57
C TYR A 367 27.85 -0.27 -9.08
N GLY A 368 28.12 -1.48 -9.59
CA GLY A 368 27.56 -2.74 -9.06
C GLY A 368 26.48 -3.41 -9.91
N GLY A 369 26.10 -2.82 -11.05
CA GLY A 369 25.26 -3.48 -12.03
C GLY A 369 25.97 -4.64 -12.73
N HIS A 370 25.20 -5.63 -13.16
CA HIS A 370 25.66 -6.76 -13.93
C HIS A 370 26.03 -6.27 -15.34
N PRO A 371 27.28 -6.43 -15.81
CA PRO A 371 27.80 -5.74 -17.00
C PRO A 371 27.12 -6.12 -18.32
N ARG A 372 26.32 -7.19 -18.30
CA ARG A 372 25.59 -7.73 -19.47
C ARG A 372 24.08 -7.49 -19.42
N VAL A 373 23.53 -6.90 -18.35
CA VAL A 373 22.09 -6.66 -18.21
C VAL A 373 21.84 -5.19 -17.95
N ALA A 374 21.11 -4.57 -18.86
CA ALA A 374 20.66 -3.19 -18.71
C ALA A 374 19.16 -3.07 -18.93
N ILE A 375 18.54 -2.15 -18.22
CA ILE A 375 17.14 -1.76 -18.36
C ILE A 375 17.11 -0.31 -18.83
N TYR A 376 16.44 -0.06 -19.95
CA TYR A 376 16.40 1.23 -20.62
C TYR A 376 14.97 1.76 -20.74
N GLY A 377 14.84 3.08 -20.68
CA GLY A 377 13.72 3.77 -21.30
C GLY A 377 13.86 3.81 -22.82
N LEU A 378 12.83 4.30 -23.51
CA LEU A 378 12.80 4.30 -24.98
C LEU A 378 13.92 5.16 -25.59
N LEU A 379 14.23 6.30 -24.96
CA LEU A 379 15.23 7.23 -25.46
C LEU A 379 16.65 6.68 -25.28
N GLU A 380 16.93 6.11 -24.11
CA GLU A 380 18.23 5.55 -23.75
C GLU A 380 18.56 4.31 -24.61
N ALA A 381 17.54 3.56 -25.03
CA ALA A 381 17.70 2.36 -25.84
C ALA A 381 18.27 2.61 -27.25
N ARG A 382 18.15 3.84 -27.81
CA ARG A 382 18.50 4.17 -29.21
C ARG A 382 19.96 3.92 -29.58
N MET A 383 20.85 3.78 -28.60
CA MET A 383 22.26 3.45 -28.80
C MET A 383 22.70 2.18 -28.06
N ALA A 384 21.77 1.53 -27.36
CA ALA A 384 22.04 0.29 -26.66
C ALA A 384 22.24 -0.85 -27.65
N ARG A 385 23.15 -1.77 -27.30
CA ARG A 385 23.42 -2.97 -28.11
C ARG A 385 23.33 -4.19 -27.22
N ALA A 386 22.42 -5.08 -27.56
CA ALA A 386 22.26 -6.36 -26.88
C ALA A 386 21.99 -7.47 -27.89
N ASP A 387 22.29 -8.69 -27.49
CA ASP A 387 22.03 -9.90 -28.27
C ASP A 387 20.58 -10.35 -28.09
N LEU A 388 20.03 -10.12 -26.89
CA LEU A 388 18.61 -10.23 -26.57
C LEU A 388 18.04 -8.87 -26.17
N VAL A 389 17.04 -8.40 -26.90
CA VAL A 389 16.26 -7.20 -26.56
C VAL A 389 14.85 -7.60 -26.16
N ILE A 390 14.42 -7.19 -24.97
CA ILE A 390 13.08 -7.47 -24.45
C ILE A 390 12.32 -6.14 -24.38
N CYS A 391 11.34 -5.93 -25.26
CA CYS A 391 10.46 -4.78 -25.25
C CYS A 391 9.24 -5.10 -24.36
N GLY A 392 9.25 -4.59 -23.13
CA GLY A 392 8.20 -4.82 -22.14
C GLY A 392 7.09 -3.78 -22.17
N GLY A 393 5.90 -4.17 -21.72
CA GLY A 393 4.78 -3.24 -21.52
C GLY A 393 4.18 -2.70 -22.81
N LEU A 394 4.10 -3.51 -23.87
CA LEU A 394 3.45 -3.16 -25.14
C LEU A 394 1.91 -3.15 -25.03
N ASN A 395 1.41 -2.27 -24.18
CA ASN A 395 0.00 -1.90 -24.04
C ASN A 395 -0.21 -0.44 -24.47
N GLU A 396 -1.40 -0.12 -24.97
CA GLU A 396 -1.80 1.29 -25.17
C GLU A 396 -1.72 2.05 -23.85
N GLY A 397 -1.21 3.28 -23.88
CA GLY A 397 -0.97 4.08 -22.68
C GLY A 397 0.47 3.96 -22.15
N SER A 398 1.13 2.82 -22.36
CA SER A 398 2.53 2.60 -22.00
C SER A 398 3.46 2.75 -23.22
N TRP A 399 3.31 1.89 -24.23
CA TRP A 399 4.10 1.95 -25.45
C TRP A 399 3.20 1.74 -26.67
N PRO A 400 2.75 2.82 -27.34
CA PRO A 400 3.15 4.22 -27.12
C PRO A 400 2.48 4.87 -25.90
N GLN A 401 3.19 5.84 -25.30
CA GLN A 401 2.59 6.75 -24.33
C GLN A 401 1.57 7.68 -25.02
N PRO A 402 0.50 8.08 -24.31
CA PRO A 402 -0.48 9.00 -24.89
C PRO A 402 0.18 10.35 -25.14
N PRO A 403 -0.21 11.05 -26.23
CA PRO A 403 0.29 12.39 -26.49
C PRO A 403 -0.16 13.33 -25.36
N GLY A 404 0.78 13.95 -24.67
CA GLY A 404 0.48 14.97 -23.67
C GLY A 404 -0.07 16.24 -24.31
N ALA A 405 -1.00 16.92 -23.65
CA ALA A 405 -1.40 18.27 -24.06
C ALA A 405 -0.27 19.26 -23.77
N ASP A 406 -0.02 20.19 -24.69
CA ASP A 406 0.83 21.34 -24.41
C ASP A 406 0.06 22.32 -23.51
N ALA A 407 0.68 22.75 -22.40
CA ALA A 407 0.03 23.58 -21.39
C ALA A 407 -0.15 25.05 -21.83
N LEU A 408 0.59 25.49 -22.85
CA LEU A 408 0.65 26.91 -23.26
C LEU A 408 0.03 27.14 -24.64
N LEU A 409 0.30 26.26 -25.61
CA LEU A 409 -0.05 26.48 -27.01
C LEU A 409 -0.97 25.40 -27.58
N ALA A 410 -2.08 25.83 -28.19
CA ALA A 410 -2.98 24.91 -28.88
C ALA A 410 -2.31 24.26 -30.11
N PRO A 411 -2.63 22.99 -30.45
CA PRO A 411 -2.05 22.28 -31.60
C PRO A 411 -2.08 23.04 -32.95
N PRO A 412 -3.12 23.81 -33.30
CA PRO A 412 -3.10 24.62 -34.52
C PRO A 412 -1.99 25.68 -34.55
N ILE A 413 -1.68 26.29 -33.39
CA ILE A 413 -0.63 27.31 -33.26
C ILE A 413 0.74 26.64 -33.42
N LEU A 414 0.96 25.50 -32.76
CA LEU A 414 2.20 24.71 -32.92
C LEU A 414 2.44 24.37 -34.39
N ARG A 415 1.40 23.91 -35.11
CA ARG A 415 1.52 23.60 -36.54
C ARG A 415 1.85 24.83 -37.39
N ALA A 416 1.24 25.98 -37.11
CA ALA A 416 1.54 27.23 -37.79
C ALA A 416 2.99 27.68 -37.57
N LEU A 417 3.54 27.42 -36.37
CA LEU A 417 4.94 27.69 -36.03
C LEU A 417 5.93 26.63 -36.55
N GLY A 418 5.45 25.60 -37.26
CA GLY A 418 6.32 24.52 -37.73
C GLY A 418 6.80 23.60 -36.60
N VAL A 419 6.05 23.48 -35.50
CA VAL A 419 6.26 22.47 -34.46
C VAL A 419 5.27 21.30 -34.67
N PRO A 420 5.75 20.05 -34.81
CA PRO A 420 4.86 18.88 -34.89
C PRO A 420 3.95 18.76 -33.66
N GLY A 421 2.75 18.22 -33.84
CA GLY A 421 1.83 17.93 -32.73
C GLY A 421 2.37 16.86 -31.77
N ALA A 422 1.75 16.73 -30.60
CA ALA A 422 2.17 15.77 -29.59
C ALA A 422 2.10 14.30 -30.05
N GLU A 423 1.25 14.00 -31.05
CA GLU A 423 1.12 12.70 -31.72
C GLU A 423 2.43 12.27 -32.39
N PHE A 424 3.33 13.20 -32.70
CA PHE A 424 4.66 12.92 -33.22
C PHE A 424 5.48 12.02 -32.29
N ARG A 425 5.23 12.06 -30.97
CA ARG A 425 5.89 11.15 -30.01
C ARG A 425 5.52 9.68 -30.23
N ILE A 426 4.31 9.41 -30.74
CA ILE A 426 3.90 8.05 -31.13
C ILE A 426 4.77 7.55 -32.28
N GLY A 427 5.06 8.40 -33.27
CA GLY A 427 5.96 8.07 -34.37
C GLY A 427 7.37 7.79 -33.89
N LEU A 428 7.89 8.58 -32.95
CA LEU A 428 9.19 8.30 -32.33
C LEU A 428 9.18 6.97 -31.55
N ALA A 429 8.13 6.68 -30.78
CA ALA A 429 8.01 5.40 -30.08
C ALA A 429 7.90 4.20 -31.04
N ALA A 430 7.29 4.39 -32.21
CA ALA A 430 7.26 3.38 -33.28
C ALA A 430 8.66 3.19 -33.89
N HIS A 431 9.42 4.28 -34.08
CA HIS A 431 10.80 4.23 -34.56
C HIS A 431 11.70 3.47 -33.58
N ASP A 432 11.53 3.74 -32.28
CA ASP A 432 12.28 3.06 -31.21
C ASP A 432 12.00 1.55 -31.21
N LEU A 433 10.74 1.15 -31.43
CA LEU A 433 10.39 -0.26 -31.58
C LEU A 433 11.00 -0.89 -32.83
N ALA A 434 10.99 -0.16 -33.96
CA ALA A 434 11.59 -0.62 -35.21
C ALA A 434 13.10 -0.86 -35.06
N GLY A 435 13.79 0.06 -34.39
CA GLY A 435 15.21 -0.08 -34.05
C GLY A 435 15.48 -1.24 -33.09
N ALA A 436 14.68 -1.40 -32.04
CA ALA A 436 14.78 -2.51 -31.10
C ALA A 436 14.59 -3.88 -31.78
N MET A 437 13.70 -3.98 -32.77
CA MET A 437 13.48 -5.19 -33.56
C MET A 437 14.70 -5.59 -34.43
N GLY A 438 15.68 -4.70 -34.59
CA GLY A 438 16.93 -4.94 -35.30
C GLY A 438 17.97 -5.79 -34.55
N ALA A 439 17.76 -6.11 -33.26
CA ALA A 439 18.64 -6.96 -32.45
C ALA A 439 18.56 -8.45 -32.87
N PRO A 440 19.53 -9.33 -32.56
CA PRO A 440 19.50 -10.72 -33.00
C PRO A 440 18.27 -11.49 -32.52
N GLU A 441 17.99 -11.41 -31.21
CA GLU A 441 16.81 -11.96 -30.57
C GLU A 441 15.97 -10.84 -29.94
N VAL A 442 14.65 -10.91 -30.11
CA VAL A 442 13.71 -9.89 -29.62
C VAL A 442 12.54 -10.58 -28.95
N VAL A 443 12.11 -10.07 -27.79
CA VAL A 443 10.86 -10.47 -27.14
C VAL A 443 9.97 -9.24 -27.01
N LEU A 444 8.78 -9.29 -27.58
CA LEU A 444 7.74 -8.29 -27.45
C LEU A 444 6.75 -8.77 -26.40
N SER A 445 6.69 -8.08 -25.26
CA SER A 445 5.92 -8.51 -24.11
C SER A 445 4.78 -7.55 -23.78
N ARG A 446 3.65 -8.12 -23.33
CA ARG A 446 2.55 -7.37 -22.71
C ARG A 446 1.83 -8.16 -21.62
N ALA A 447 1.25 -7.43 -20.67
CA ALA A 447 0.26 -7.93 -19.72
C ALA A 447 -1.18 -7.65 -20.17
N LEU A 448 -2.11 -8.57 -19.93
CA LEU A 448 -3.55 -8.41 -20.20
C LEU A 448 -4.28 -7.57 -19.15
N ARG A 449 -3.71 -7.44 -17.94
CA ARG A 449 -4.27 -6.68 -16.82
C ARG A 449 -3.18 -5.95 -16.06
N ASP A 450 -3.50 -4.76 -15.59
CA ASP A 450 -2.71 -3.98 -14.64
C ASP A 450 -3.48 -3.74 -13.34
N ALA A 451 -3.05 -2.76 -12.54
CA ALA A 451 -3.69 -2.41 -11.27
C ALA A 451 -5.06 -1.73 -11.44
N GLU A 452 -5.32 -1.11 -12.59
CA GLU A 452 -6.57 -0.40 -12.88
C GLU A 452 -7.60 -1.30 -13.56
N GLY A 453 -7.15 -2.31 -14.32
CA GLY A 453 -8.05 -3.28 -14.93
C GLY A 453 -7.45 -4.00 -16.14
N PRO A 454 -8.32 -4.49 -17.06
CA PRO A 454 -7.89 -5.02 -18.36
C PRO A 454 -7.21 -3.97 -19.22
N THR A 455 -6.12 -4.34 -19.91
CA THR A 455 -5.35 -3.45 -20.77
C THR A 455 -5.62 -3.70 -22.25
N LEU A 456 -5.47 -2.64 -23.06
CA LEU A 456 -5.52 -2.75 -24.52
C LEU A 456 -4.12 -3.04 -25.09
N PRO A 457 -3.98 -3.97 -26.05
CA PRO A 457 -2.71 -4.22 -26.72
C PRO A 457 -2.21 -2.96 -27.42
N SER A 458 -0.90 -2.73 -27.39
CA SER A 458 -0.25 -1.71 -28.21
C SER A 458 -0.65 -1.86 -29.67
N ARG A 459 -1.02 -0.77 -30.33
CA ARG A 459 -1.24 -0.72 -31.78
C ARG A 459 -0.05 -1.25 -32.57
N PHE A 460 1.17 -1.13 -32.06
CA PHE A 460 2.36 -1.64 -32.75
C PHE A 460 2.41 -3.16 -32.69
N LEU A 461 2.08 -3.74 -31.52
CA LEU A 461 1.99 -5.18 -31.35
C LEU A 461 0.87 -5.77 -32.24
N LEU A 462 -0.29 -5.12 -32.31
CA LEU A 462 -1.37 -5.53 -33.20
C LEU A 462 -0.95 -5.58 -34.68
N ARG A 463 -0.10 -4.63 -35.11
CA ARG A 463 0.46 -4.65 -36.48
C ARG A 463 1.42 -5.82 -36.68
N VAL A 464 2.22 -6.16 -35.66
CA VAL A 464 3.11 -7.33 -35.70
C VAL A 464 2.28 -8.61 -35.80
N GLU A 465 1.24 -8.76 -34.98
CA GLU A 465 0.32 -9.89 -35.03
C GLU A 465 -0.36 -10.00 -36.39
N ALA A 466 -0.83 -8.89 -36.96
CA ALA A 466 -1.47 -8.85 -38.27
C ALA A 466 -0.51 -9.22 -39.42
N LEU A 467 0.76 -8.80 -39.35
CA LEU A 467 1.78 -9.14 -40.35
C LEU A 467 2.14 -10.64 -40.30
N LEU A 468 2.23 -11.20 -39.09
CA LEU A 468 2.60 -12.60 -38.87
C LEU A 468 1.45 -13.57 -39.20
N GLY A 469 0.20 -13.18 -38.97
CA GLY A 469 -0.97 -14.02 -39.28
C GLY A 469 -0.87 -15.42 -38.64
N ASP A 470 -1.07 -16.47 -39.44
CA ASP A 470 -1.08 -17.86 -38.98
C ASP A 470 0.29 -18.35 -38.47
N ASP A 471 1.40 -17.72 -38.89
CA ASP A 471 2.75 -18.08 -38.46
C ASP A 471 3.02 -17.65 -37.00
N LEU A 472 2.23 -16.69 -36.48
CA LEU A 472 2.37 -16.17 -35.12
C LEU A 472 2.35 -17.28 -34.07
N ALA A 473 1.33 -18.14 -34.11
CA ALA A 473 1.11 -19.17 -33.10
C ALA A 473 2.15 -20.29 -33.19
N LYS A 474 2.68 -20.57 -34.39
CA LYS A 474 3.59 -21.67 -34.65
C LYS A 474 5.05 -21.32 -34.39
N GLU A 475 5.46 -20.11 -34.78
CA GLU A 475 6.89 -19.76 -34.87
C GLU A 475 7.30 -18.61 -33.93
N HIS A 476 6.35 -17.79 -33.48
CA HIS A 476 6.66 -16.54 -32.78
C HIS A 476 6.11 -16.46 -31.36
N ARG A 477 5.20 -17.33 -30.92
CA ARG A 477 4.65 -17.27 -29.56
C ARG A 477 5.64 -17.83 -28.54
N GLU A 478 5.98 -17.04 -27.52
CA GLU A 478 6.74 -17.50 -26.37
C GLU A 478 5.83 -18.33 -25.45
N SER A 479 6.15 -19.61 -25.28
CA SER A 479 5.34 -20.56 -24.50
C SER A 479 6.13 -21.27 -23.42
N ALA A 480 7.47 -21.31 -23.51
CA ALA A 480 8.32 -22.01 -22.56
C ALA A 480 8.36 -21.27 -21.22
N ILE A 481 8.64 -19.97 -21.25
CA ILE A 481 8.75 -19.14 -20.04
C ILE A 481 7.41 -19.07 -19.28
N PRO A 482 6.27 -18.74 -19.92
CA PRO A 482 4.97 -18.81 -19.26
C PRO A 482 4.64 -20.17 -18.64
N ALA A 483 5.03 -21.28 -19.28
CA ALA A 483 4.80 -22.62 -18.75
C ALA A 483 5.66 -22.93 -17.50
N LEU A 484 6.81 -22.27 -17.35
CA LEU A 484 7.71 -22.42 -16.19
C LEU A 484 7.29 -21.54 -15.00
N LEU A 485 6.66 -20.39 -15.23
CA LEU A 485 6.29 -19.45 -14.15
C LEU A 485 5.54 -20.09 -12.97
N PRO A 486 4.53 -20.95 -13.17
CA PRO A 486 3.84 -21.57 -12.05
C PRO A 486 4.76 -22.39 -11.15
N TYR A 487 5.81 -23.03 -11.68
CA TYR A 487 6.72 -23.88 -10.91
C TYR A 487 7.70 -23.09 -10.02
N LEU A 488 7.90 -21.79 -10.26
CA LEU A 488 8.73 -20.95 -9.40
C LEU A 488 8.06 -20.74 -8.03
N ASP A 489 6.77 -20.37 -8.03
CA ASP A 489 6.09 -19.89 -6.83
C ASP A 489 4.79 -20.65 -6.47
N ARG A 490 4.08 -21.25 -7.45
CA ARG A 490 2.69 -21.76 -7.27
C ARG A 490 2.57 -23.28 -7.22
N LEU A 491 3.35 -24.00 -8.03
CA LEU A 491 3.33 -25.45 -8.19
C LEU A 491 4.53 -26.11 -7.49
N ARG A 492 4.90 -25.60 -6.31
CA ARG A 492 5.88 -26.31 -5.48
C ARG A 492 5.28 -27.67 -5.09
N PRO A 493 6.10 -28.74 -5.01
CA PRO A 493 5.61 -30.03 -4.53
C PRO A 493 4.87 -29.83 -3.20
N PRO A 494 3.67 -30.42 -3.03
CA PRO A 494 2.94 -30.28 -1.78
C PRO A 494 3.86 -30.75 -0.65
N ALA A 495 4.10 -29.85 0.31
CA ALA A 495 4.76 -30.25 1.54
C ALA A 495 3.89 -31.31 2.25
N PRO A 496 4.48 -32.18 3.08
CA PRO A 496 3.70 -33.03 3.96
C PRO A 496 2.65 -32.20 4.70
N GLU A 497 1.42 -32.73 4.82
CA GLU A 497 0.35 -32.01 5.52
C GLU A 497 0.81 -31.62 6.93
N TYR A 498 0.80 -30.32 7.21
CA TYR A 498 1.14 -29.83 8.53
C TYR A 498 -0.11 -29.94 9.42
N PRO A 499 -0.08 -30.74 10.50
CA PRO A 499 -1.27 -31.09 11.26
C PRO A 499 -1.95 -29.84 11.80
N ARG A 500 -3.28 -29.74 11.69
CA ARG A 500 -4.07 -28.58 12.13
C ARG A 500 -3.73 -28.19 13.59
N PRO A 501 -3.75 -26.89 13.95
CA PRO A 501 -3.33 -26.47 15.30
C PRO A 501 -4.32 -26.99 16.35
N ALA A 502 -3.90 -27.97 17.13
CA ALA A 502 -4.65 -28.48 18.27
C ALA A 502 -3.73 -28.50 19.51
N PRO A 503 -3.39 -27.33 20.08
CA PRO A 503 -2.50 -27.25 21.23
C PRO A 503 -3.04 -28.04 22.42
N ASP A 504 -2.18 -28.88 22.99
CA ASP A 504 -2.43 -29.68 24.19
C ASP A 504 -1.31 -29.37 25.21
N PRO A 505 -1.34 -28.17 25.84
CA PRO A 505 -0.30 -27.77 26.79
C PRO A 505 -0.37 -28.63 28.06
N ALA A 506 0.77 -28.78 28.74
CA ALA A 506 0.85 -29.54 29.98
C ALA A 506 -0.16 -29.03 31.04
N PRO A 507 -0.68 -29.90 31.93
CA PRO A 507 -1.70 -29.52 32.92
C PRO A 507 -1.37 -28.26 33.73
N GLU A 508 -0.09 -28.05 34.07
CA GLU A 508 0.37 -26.90 34.84
C GLU A 508 0.23 -25.58 34.07
N LEU A 509 0.34 -25.63 32.74
CA LEU A 509 0.16 -24.46 31.87
C LEU A 509 -1.32 -24.16 31.59
N ARG A 510 -2.19 -25.16 31.74
CA ARG A 510 -3.65 -25.00 31.61
C ARG A 510 -4.28 -24.34 32.82
N ASP A 511 -3.64 -24.44 34.00
CA ASP A 511 -4.18 -23.99 35.28
C ASP A 511 -4.12 -22.46 35.44
N VAL A 512 -4.83 -21.76 34.55
CA VAL A 512 -4.94 -20.30 34.51
C VAL A 512 -6.31 -19.85 35.02
N ALA A 513 -6.38 -18.63 35.55
CA ALA A 513 -7.65 -18.06 35.98
C ALA A 513 -8.56 -17.77 34.76
N ILE A 514 -9.85 -18.10 34.87
CA ILE A 514 -10.84 -17.79 33.84
C ILE A 514 -11.38 -16.37 34.07
N LYS A 515 -11.14 -15.47 33.11
CA LYS A 515 -11.83 -14.17 33.09
C LYS A 515 -13.28 -14.37 32.65
N VAL A 516 -14.24 -13.68 33.26
CA VAL A 516 -15.67 -13.80 32.90
C VAL A 516 -15.94 -13.53 31.41
N THR A 517 -15.18 -12.64 30.78
CA THR A 517 -15.25 -12.31 29.36
C THR A 517 -14.60 -13.36 28.44
N ALA A 518 -13.81 -14.27 29.01
CA ALA A 518 -13.07 -15.29 28.26
C ALA A 518 -13.78 -16.64 28.24
N LEU A 519 -14.79 -16.88 29.08
CA LEU A 519 -15.53 -18.15 29.09
C LEU A 519 -16.25 -18.40 27.76
N ASP A 520 -16.90 -17.36 27.21
CA ASP A 520 -17.55 -17.42 25.89
C ASP A 520 -16.57 -17.84 24.79
N ARG A 521 -15.33 -17.33 24.88
CA ARG A 521 -14.24 -17.71 23.98
C ARG A 521 -13.78 -19.13 24.22
N LEU A 522 -13.60 -19.56 25.47
CA LEU A 522 -13.16 -20.92 25.78
C LEU A 522 -14.13 -21.99 25.25
N LEU A 523 -15.44 -21.74 25.32
CA LEU A 523 -16.44 -22.68 24.82
C LEU A 523 -16.71 -22.54 23.32
N GLY A 524 -16.58 -21.33 22.76
CA GLY A 524 -16.86 -21.05 21.34
C GLY A 524 -15.66 -21.21 20.41
N ASP A 525 -14.48 -20.82 20.86
CA ASP A 525 -13.19 -20.85 20.15
C ASP A 525 -12.03 -21.08 21.15
N PRO A 526 -11.80 -22.34 21.58
CA PRO A 526 -10.79 -22.69 22.57
C PRO A 526 -9.38 -22.20 22.21
N TYR A 527 -9.03 -22.15 20.93
CA TYR A 527 -7.72 -21.67 20.48
C TYR A 527 -7.49 -20.21 20.87
N GLN A 528 -8.51 -19.33 20.77
CA GLN A 528 -8.37 -17.93 21.19
C GLN A 528 -8.10 -17.83 22.69
N PHE A 529 -8.75 -18.66 23.50
CA PHE A 529 -8.46 -18.73 24.92
C PHE A 529 -7.02 -19.16 25.16
N TYR A 530 -6.54 -20.19 24.46
CA TYR A 530 -5.15 -20.63 24.55
C TYR A 530 -4.17 -19.51 24.19
N ALA A 531 -4.36 -18.84 23.05
CA ALA A 531 -3.47 -17.77 22.60
C ALA A 531 -3.44 -16.58 23.59
N GLN A 532 -4.59 -16.20 24.15
CA GLN A 532 -4.70 -15.02 25.00
C GLN A 532 -4.41 -15.30 26.48
N ALA A 533 -4.92 -16.40 27.03
CA ALA A 533 -4.87 -16.68 28.46
C ALA A 533 -3.68 -17.58 28.86
N ILE A 534 -3.21 -18.44 27.96
CA ILE A 534 -2.10 -19.37 28.24
C ILE A 534 -0.79 -18.82 27.64
N LEU A 535 -0.78 -18.40 26.37
CA LEU A 535 0.41 -17.82 25.74
C LEU A 535 0.61 -16.31 26.04
N ASP A 536 -0.40 -15.63 26.61
CA ASP A 536 -0.45 -14.17 26.84
C ASP A 536 -0.08 -13.35 25.58
N LEU A 537 -0.52 -13.82 24.42
CA LEU A 537 -0.41 -13.06 23.18
C LEU A 537 -1.44 -11.94 23.19
N ARG A 538 -1.02 -10.75 22.75
CA ARG A 538 -1.89 -9.57 22.61
C ARG A 538 -1.71 -8.98 21.24
N GLN A 539 -2.82 -8.68 20.57
CA GLN A 539 -2.80 -7.92 19.33
C GLN A 539 -2.29 -6.51 19.64
N LEU A 540 -1.29 -6.07 18.87
CA LEU A 540 -0.84 -4.69 18.93
C LEU A 540 -1.89 -3.78 18.29
N GLN A 541 -2.31 -2.76 19.03
CA GLN A 541 -3.15 -1.71 18.49
C GLN A 541 -2.42 -0.96 17.36
N PRO A 542 -3.15 -0.41 16.38
CA PRO A 542 -2.54 0.46 15.37
C PRO A 542 -2.04 1.76 16.02
N LEU A 543 -1.04 2.41 15.40
CA LEU A 543 -0.68 3.77 15.76
C LEU A 543 -1.82 4.71 15.37
N ALA A 544 -2.12 5.69 16.23
CA ALA A 544 -3.21 6.65 16.00
C ALA A 544 -4.58 5.98 15.76
N ALA A 545 -4.90 4.94 16.53
CA ALA A 545 -6.20 4.30 16.49
C ALA A 545 -7.29 5.34 16.79
N ASP A 546 -8.28 5.48 15.91
CA ASP A 546 -9.38 6.41 16.14
C ASP A 546 -10.54 5.65 16.81
N PRO A 547 -11.01 6.07 18.01
CA PRO A 547 -12.25 5.56 18.57
C PRO A 547 -13.41 5.68 17.59
N PHE A 548 -13.44 6.64 16.66
CA PHE A 548 -14.46 6.68 15.61
C PHE A 548 -14.41 5.51 14.63
N SER A 549 -13.30 4.78 14.50
CA SER A 549 -13.19 3.60 13.63
C SER A 549 -13.25 2.28 14.40
N ASP A 550 -12.84 2.26 15.67
CA ASP A 550 -12.73 1.06 16.50
C ASP A 550 -13.83 0.97 17.58
N PRO A 551 -14.82 0.05 17.45
CA PRO A 551 -15.88 -0.14 18.44
C PRO A 551 -15.41 -0.54 19.84
N ALA A 552 -14.28 -1.25 19.97
CA ALA A 552 -13.75 -1.69 21.26
C ALA A 552 -13.20 -0.49 22.04
N LEU A 553 -12.41 0.37 21.37
CA LEU A 553 -11.92 1.62 21.95
C LEU A 553 -13.07 2.55 22.37
N ARG A 554 -14.17 2.62 21.58
CA ARG A 554 -15.38 3.36 22.00
C ARG A 554 -15.99 2.78 23.28
N GLY A 555 -16.03 1.44 23.38
CA GLY A 555 -16.55 0.74 24.55
C GLY A 555 -15.80 1.13 25.82
N THR A 556 -14.47 0.99 25.80
CA THR A 556 -13.58 1.35 26.91
C THR A 556 -13.75 2.81 27.31
N LEU A 557 -13.76 3.73 26.35
CA LEU A 557 -13.91 5.16 26.62
C LEU A 557 -15.23 5.50 27.34
N VAL A 558 -16.33 4.84 26.96
CA VAL A 558 -17.64 5.01 27.61
C VAL A 558 -17.66 4.43 29.01
N HIS A 559 -17.10 3.24 29.19
CA HIS A 559 -17.05 2.59 30.50
C HIS A 559 -16.26 3.45 31.50
N ASP A 560 -15.08 3.92 31.09
CA ASP A 560 -14.25 4.82 31.91
C ASP A 560 -14.96 6.13 32.26
N LEU A 561 -15.73 6.70 31.31
CA LEU A 561 -16.54 7.90 31.55
C LEU A 561 -17.63 7.64 32.61
N LEU A 562 -18.38 6.54 32.47
CA LEU A 562 -19.47 6.18 33.37
C LEU A 562 -18.98 5.88 34.78
N ASP A 563 -17.83 5.20 34.92
CA ASP A 563 -17.21 4.95 36.22
C ASP A 563 -16.81 6.24 36.92
N LYS A 564 -16.07 7.12 36.22
CA LYS A 564 -15.66 8.42 36.76
C LYS A 564 -16.87 9.24 37.22
N TRP A 565 -17.94 9.22 36.43
CA TRP A 565 -19.18 9.91 36.80
C TRP A 565 -19.85 9.29 38.04
N HIS A 566 -20.04 7.97 38.11
CA HIS A 566 -20.66 7.33 39.28
C HIS A 566 -19.89 7.60 40.57
N ARG A 567 -18.55 7.55 40.52
CA ARG A 567 -17.70 7.87 41.67
C ARG A 567 -17.84 9.31 42.12
N GLN A 568 -17.87 10.27 41.20
CA GLN A 568 -18.07 11.68 41.55
C GLN A 568 -19.49 11.96 42.04
N ARG A 569 -20.49 11.32 41.44
CA ARG A 569 -21.90 11.44 41.84
C ARG A 569 -22.17 10.90 43.24
N ALA A 570 -21.38 9.93 43.71
CA ALA A 570 -21.45 9.47 45.10
C ALA A 570 -21.16 10.60 46.11
N ALA A 571 -20.28 11.55 45.73
CA ALA A 571 -19.96 12.74 46.52
C ALA A 571 -20.91 13.92 46.23
N ASP A 572 -21.34 14.09 44.98
CA ASP A 572 -22.30 15.11 44.53
C ASP A 572 -23.50 14.49 43.82
N ARG A 573 -24.60 14.29 44.55
CA ARG A 573 -25.81 13.65 44.02
C ARG A 573 -26.49 14.44 42.89
N GLY A 574 -26.16 15.73 42.72
CA GLY A 574 -26.68 16.61 41.68
C GLY A 574 -25.85 16.64 40.39
N LEU A 575 -24.76 15.87 40.30
CA LEU A 575 -23.88 15.87 39.14
C LEU A 575 -24.56 15.31 37.88
N ALA A 576 -24.93 16.20 36.96
CA ALA A 576 -25.53 15.83 35.68
C ALA A 576 -24.53 15.11 34.76
N LEU A 577 -24.97 14.01 34.13
CA LEU A 577 -24.09 13.14 33.34
C LEU A 577 -23.68 13.76 32.00
N ALA A 578 -24.61 14.43 31.32
CA ALA A 578 -24.37 15.03 30.01
C ALA A 578 -23.32 16.15 30.03
N PRO A 579 -23.37 17.15 30.93
CA PRO A 579 -22.31 18.16 31.05
C PRO A 579 -20.95 17.58 31.44
N PHE A 580 -20.93 16.57 32.33
CA PHE A 580 -19.71 15.87 32.72
C PHE A 580 -19.06 15.15 31.53
N ALA A 581 -19.86 14.43 30.75
CA ALA A 581 -19.42 13.77 29.53
C ALA A 581 -18.84 14.77 28.51
N ALA A 582 -19.54 15.88 28.27
CA ALA A 582 -19.08 16.91 27.35
C ALA A 582 -17.72 17.51 27.77
N ALA A 583 -17.53 17.79 29.06
CA ALA A 583 -16.26 18.26 29.60
C ALA A 583 -15.15 17.21 29.45
N HIS A 584 -15.45 15.93 29.74
CA HIS A 584 -14.49 14.85 29.61
C HIS A 584 -13.98 14.68 28.16
N PHE A 585 -14.89 14.73 27.18
CA PHE A 585 -14.48 14.66 25.77
C PHE A 585 -13.74 15.91 25.30
N ALA A 586 -14.07 17.09 25.83
CA ALA A 586 -13.35 18.33 25.53
C ALA A 586 -11.89 18.26 26.00
N GLU A 587 -11.67 17.74 27.20
CA GLU A 587 -10.35 17.54 27.81
C GLU A 587 -9.54 16.43 27.11
N ALA A 588 -10.18 15.30 26.79
CA ALA A 588 -9.54 14.16 26.13
C ALA A 588 -9.09 14.41 24.68
N ARG A 589 -9.31 15.62 24.13
CA ARG A 589 -8.86 16.04 22.77
C ARG A 589 -9.16 15.03 21.64
N VAL A 590 -10.27 14.28 21.78
CA VAL A 590 -10.74 13.28 20.81
C VAL A 590 -10.97 13.90 19.42
N HIS A 591 -10.79 13.09 18.37
CA HIS A 591 -10.84 13.51 16.97
C HIS A 591 -12.10 14.36 16.64
N PRO A 592 -11.99 15.44 15.84
CA PRO A 592 -13.13 16.33 15.55
C PRO A 592 -14.37 15.61 14.99
N LEU A 593 -14.21 14.58 14.17
CA LEU A 593 -15.33 13.80 13.63
C LEU A 593 -16.05 12.97 14.70
N PHE A 594 -15.32 12.44 15.68
CA PHE A 594 -15.91 11.75 16.82
C PHE A 594 -16.80 12.69 17.63
N ARG A 595 -16.31 13.91 17.89
CA ARG A 595 -17.08 14.98 18.57
C ARG A 595 -18.30 15.39 17.76
N ALA A 596 -18.17 15.56 16.46
CA ALA A 596 -19.26 16.07 15.62
C ALA A 596 -20.39 15.04 15.43
N LEU A 597 -20.07 13.77 15.23
CA LEU A 597 -21.05 12.75 14.81
C LEU A 597 -21.52 11.84 15.95
N TRP A 598 -20.66 11.54 16.92
CA TRP A 598 -20.93 10.50 17.90
C TRP A 598 -21.26 11.05 19.29
N GLN A 599 -20.56 12.10 19.73
CA GLN A 599 -20.82 12.74 21.03
C GLN A 599 -22.29 13.15 21.22
N PRO A 600 -23.01 13.73 20.24
CA PRO A 600 -24.44 14.07 20.43
C PRO A 600 -25.32 12.84 20.67
N ARG A 601 -25.02 11.72 20.00
CA ARG A 601 -25.77 10.45 20.14
C ARG A 601 -25.52 9.83 21.51
N LEU A 602 -24.27 9.87 21.96
CA LEU A 602 -23.89 9.39 23.28
C LEU A 602 -24.56 10.22 24.37
N ILE A 603 -24.49 11.55 24.28
CA ILE A 603 -25.14 12.46 25.24
C ILE A 603 -26.63 12.17 25.34
N ALA A 604 -27.34 12.03 24.22
CA ALA A 604 -28.78 11.71 24.23
C ALA A 604 -29.10 10.38 24.96
N ALA A 605 -28.28 9.35 24.75
CA ALA A 605 -28.47 8.07 25.45
C ALA A 605 -28.15 8.18 26.96
N LEU A 606 -27.13 8.96 27.32
CA LEU A 606 -26.74 9.20 28.71
C LEU A 606 -27.80 10.01 29.48
N GLU A 607 -28.46 10.97 28.85
CA GLU A 607 -29.58 11.70 29.44
C GLU A 607 -30.75 10.77 29.79
N HIS A 608 -31.09 9.82 28.91
CA HIS A 608 -32.08 8.78 29.21
C HIS A 608 -31.64 7.90 30.38
N PHE A 609 -30.36 7.52 30.45
CA PHE A 609 -29.85 6.72 31.57
C PHE A 609 -30.02 7.45 32.90
N GLU A 610 -29.74 8.76 32.93
CA GLU A 610 -29.90 9.59 34.13
C GLU A 610 -31.36 9.67 34.59
N GLN A 611 -32.29 9.89 33.66
CA GLN A 611 -33.74 9.89 33.92
C GLN A 611 -34.19 8.55 34.52
N TRP A 612 -33.80 7.46 33.88
CA TRP A 612 -34.06 6.09 34.32
C TRP A 612 -33.54 5.75 35.70
N LEU A 613 -32.35 6.23 36.05
CA LEU A 613 -31.76 6.09 37.38
C LEU A 613 -32.59 6.85 38.43
N ALA A 614 -33.07 8.06 38.10
CA ALA A 614 -33.90 8.85 38.99
C ALA A 614 -35.30 8.24 39.19
N GLU A 615 -35.94 7.78 38.11
CA GLU A 615 -37.24 7.11 38.13
C GLU A 615 -37.18 5.79 38.92
N ASP A 616 -36.21 4.91 38.63
CA ASP A 616 -36.08 3.64 39.34
C ASP A 616 -35.78 3.86 40.85
N ALA A 617 -35.05 4.91 41.21
CA ALA A 617 -34.80 5.26 42.60
C ALA A 617 -36.05 5.77 43.31
N ALA A 618 -36.84 6.63 42.64
CA ALA A 618 -38.04 7.24 43.20
C ALA A 618 -39.22 6.25 43.29
N GLU A 619 -39.44 5.44 42.25
CA GLU A 619 -40.62 4.59 42.14
C GLU A 619 -40.40 3.15 42.60
N LYS A 620 -39.18 2.62 42.43
CA LYS A 620 -38.87 1.20 42.69
C LYS A 620 -37.87 0.99 43.83
N GLY A 621 -37.42 2.06 44.48
CA GLY A 621 -36.43 1.99 45.56
C GLY A 621 -35.07 1.42 45.15
N ARG A 622 -34.72 1.47 43.86
CA ARG A 622 -33.45 0.95 43.33
C ARG A 622 -32.30 1.91 43.68
N THR A 623 -31.18 1.39 44.16
CA THR A 623 -30.01 2.22 44.50
C THR A 623 -28.73 1.63 43.92
N VAL A 624 -27.86 2.47 43.36
CA VAL A 624 -26.54 2.03 42.88
C VAL A 624 -25.65 1.74 44.08
N LEU A 625 -25.12 0.52 44.18
CA LEU A 625 -24.22 0.11 45.27
C LEU A 625 -22.75 0.31 44.91
N ALA A 626 -22.37 -0.07 43.70
CA ALA A 626 -20.99 -0.03 43.23
C ALA A 626 -20.94 0.07 41.70
N SER A 627 -19.92 0.75 41.18
CA SER A 627 -19.56 0.78 39.77
C SER A 627 -18.15 0.21 39.57
N GLU A 628 -17.92 -0.46 38.44
CA GLU A 628 -16.62 -0.99 38.04
C GLU A 628 -15.90 -1.82 39.13
N ILE A 629 -16.67 -2.61 39.87
CA ILE A 629 -16.18 -3.37 41.04
C ILE A 629 -15.63 -4.72 40.61
N ALA A 630 -14.45 -5.06 41.12
CA ALA A 630 -13.80 -6.35 40.88
C ALA A 630 -14.35 -7.43 41.82
N GLY A 631 -14.48 -8.65 41.31
CA GLY A 631 -14.88 -9.81 42.08
C GLY A 631 -14.19 -11.07 41.61
N GLU A 632 -14.12 -12.05 42.50
CA GLU A 632 -13.53 -13.35 42.21
C GLU A 632 -14.29 -14.49 42.88
N MET A 633 -14.38 -15.63 42.23
CA MET A 633 -14.87 -16.85 42.86
C MET A 633 -13.92 -18.01 42.59
N VAL A 634 -14.04 -19.08 43.37
CA VAL A 634 -13.30 -20.32 43.12
C VAL A 634 -14.32 -21.41 42.86
N VAL A 635 -14.21 -22.05 41.70
CA VAL A 635 -15.05 -23.17 41.28
C VAL A 635 -14.10 -24.31 40.93
N GLU A 636 -14.25 -25.45 41.62
CA GLU A 636 -13.43 -26.66 41.37
C GLU A 636 -11.91 -26.41 41.38
N GLY A 637 -11.47 -25.51 42.27
CA GLY A 637 -10.06 -25.14 42.41
C GLY A 637 -9.54 -24.16 41.35
N VAL A 638 -10.37 -23.77 40.38
CA VAL A 638 -10.04 -22.75 39.36
C VAL A 638 -10.57 -21.38 39.79
N ARG A 639 -9.71 -20.37 39.71
CA ARG A 639 -10.10 -18.98 39.99
C ARG A 639 -10.86 -18.40 38.80
N VAL A 640 -12.03 -17.83 39.06
CA VAL A 640 -12.81 -17.08 38.09
C VAL A 640 -12.86 -15.62 38.51
N ILE A 641 -12.44 -14.73 37.63
CA ILE A 641 -12.30 -13.29 37.93
C ILE A 641 -13.10 -12.44 36.96
N GLY A 642 -13.73 -11.38 37.47
CA GLY A 642 -14.53 -10.48 36.66
C GLY A 642 -14.62 -9.08 37.26
N ARG A 643 -15.05 -8.14 36.42
CA ARG A 643 -15.40 -6.78 36.82
C ARG A 643 -16.83 -6.52 36.36
N ALA A 644 -17.67 -6.03 37.26
CA ALA A 644 -19.04 -5.64 36.95
C ALA A 644 -19.09 -4.14 36.71
N ASP A 645 -19.64 -3.70 35.58
CA ASP A 645 -19.77 -2.28 35.24
C ASP A 645 -20.61 -1.54 36.30
N ARG A 646 -21.73 -2.13 36.73
CA ARG A 646 -22.57 -1.60 37.82
C ARG A 646 -23.35 -2.69 38.55
N ILE A 647 -23.45 -2.56 39.88
CA ILE A 647 -24.31 -3.38 40.76
C ILE A 647 -25.27 -2.47 41.52
N ASP A 648 -26.56 -2.77 41.43
CA ASP A 648 -27.62 -2.03 42.12
C ASP A 648 -28.30 -2.91 43.18
N ARG A 649 -28.84 -2.29 44.24
CA ARG A 649 -29.74 -2.92 45.22
C ARG A 649 -31.19 -2.60 44.88
N LEU A 650 -32.03 -3.61 44.84
CA LEU A 650 -33.48 -3.49 44.68
C LEU A 650 -34.17 -3.29 46.03
N ALA A 651 -35.44 -2.87 46.03
CA ALA A 651 -36.21 -2.61 47.25
C ALA A 651 -36.39 -3.85 48.15
N ASP A 652 -36.38 -5.05 47.57
CA ASP A 652 -36.45 -6.32 48.29
C ASP A 652 -35.08 -6.78 48.86
N GLY A 653 -34.02 -5.98 48.65
CA GLY A 653 -32.66 -6.26 49.10
C GLY A 653 -31.83 -7.13 48.14
N SER A 654 -32.43 -7.65 47.07
CA SER A 654 -31.73 -8.41 46.03
C SER A 654 -30.86 -7.50 45.13
N LEU A 655 -29.99 -8.10 44.33
CA LEU A 655 -29.02 -7.39 43.50
C LEU A 655 -29.41 -7.41 42.01
N ALA A 656 -29.21 -6.28 41.34
CA ALA A 656 -29.24 -6.20 39.89
C ALA A 656 -27.82 -6.01 39.34
N ILE A 657 -27.42 -6.85 38.38
CA ILE A 657 -26.13 -6.74 37.68
C ILE A 657 -26.37 -6.08 36.33
N VAL A 658 -25.65 -4.99 36.06
CA VAL A 658 -25.83 -4.17 34.86
C VAL A 658 -24.52 -4.08 34.09
N ASP A 659 -24.60 -4.32 32.78
CA ASP A 659 -23.49 -4.18 31.82
C ASP A 659 -23.85 -3.14 30.75
N TYR A 660 -22.91 -2.24 30.45
CA TYR A 660 -23.09 -1.17 29.48
C TYR A 660 -22.61 -1.61 28.10
N LYS A 661 -23.42 -1.40 27.05
CA LYS A 661 -23.05 -1.71 25.66
C LYS A 661 -23.11 -0.49 24.76
N THR A 662 -22.07 -0.26 23.96
CA THR A 662 -22.07 0.80 22.93
C THR A 662 -22.87 0.43 21.69
N GLY A 663 -23.10 -0.87 21.46
CA GLY A 663 -23.89 -1.43 20.37
C GLY A 663 -25.07 -2.27 20.85
N ALA A 664 -25.57 -3.16 19.99
CA ALA A 664 -26.65 -4.06 20.36
C ALA A 664 -26.18 -5.11 21.39
N PRO A 665 -26.95 -5.35 22.47
CA PRO A 665 -26.63 -6.40 23.42
C PRO A 665 -26.84 -7.79 22.79
N PRO A 666 -26.23 -8.85 23.37
CA PRO A 666 -26.41 -10.22 22.89
C PRO A 666 -27.89 -10.63 22.82
N ALA A 667 -28.25 -11.36 21.77
CA ALA A 667 -29.59 -11.89 21.64
C ALA A 667 -29.82 -13.05 22.63
N LYS A 668 -31.06 -13.21 23.13
CA LYS A 668 -31.41 -14.31 24.06
C LYS A 668 -31.03 -15.70 23.54
N LYS A 669 -31.11 -15.91 22.22
CA LYS A 669 -30.67 -17.15 21.55
C LYS A 669 -29.16 -17.41 21.69
N GLN A 670 -28.33 -16.36 21.68
CA GLN A 670 -26.88 -16.49 21.87
C GLN A 670 -26.55 -16.89 23.30
N VAL A 671 -27.28 -16.35 24.29
CA VAL A 671 -27.14 -16.75 25.70
C VAL A 671 -27.51 -18.23 25.89
N MET A 672 -28.66 -18.66 25.34
CA MET A 672 -29.08 -20.07 25.41
C MET A 672 -28.11 -21.03 24.70
N ALA A 673 -27.42 -20.56 23.66
CA ALA A 673 -26.39 -21.32 22.95
C ALA A 673 -25.05 -21.37 23.71
N GLY A 674 -24.89 -20.60 24.79
CA GLY A 674 -23.64 -20.51 25.56
C GLY A 674 -22.58 -19.59 24.95
N PHE A 675 -22.99 -18.64 24.09
CA PHE A 675 -22.10 -17.69 23.41
C PHE A 675 -22.02 -16.32 24.09
N ALA A 676 -22.77 -16.11 25.17
CA ALA A 676 -22.83 -14.87 25.93
C ALA A 676 -23.14 -15.16 27.41
N LEU A 677 -22.11 -15.49 28.18
CA LEU A 677 -22.16 -15.99 29.56
C LEU A 677 -21.64 -14.97 30.58
N GLN A 678 -20.97 -13.91 30.12
CA GLN A 678 -20.34 -12.89 30.97
C GLN A 678 -21.25 -12.40 32.11
N LEU A 679 -22.49 -11.98 31.78
CA LEU A 679 -23.40 -11.37 32.75
C LEU A 679 -23.90 -12.36 33.82
N GLY A 680 -24.10 -13.64 33.45
CA GLY A 680 -24.46 -14.68 34.41
C GLY A 680 -23.30 -15.07 35.32
N LEU A 681 -22.05 -15.09 34.82
CA LEU A 681 -20.87 -15.32 35.66
C LEU A 681 -20.65 -14.22 36.70
N LEU A 682 -20.87 -12.96 36.32
CA LEU A 682 -20.89 -11.85 37.28
C LEU A 682 -21.97 -12.07 38.35
N GLY A 683 -23.13 -12.61 37.96
CA GLY A 683 -24.15 -13.07 38.90
C GLY A 683 -23.63 -14.13 39.89
N LEU A 684 -22.97 -15.19 39.40
CA LEU A 684 -22.41 -16.24 40.26
C LEU A 684 -21.38 -15.68 41.27
N ILE A 685 -20.52 -14.75 40.85
CA ILE A 685 -19.58 -14.06 41.74
C ILE A 685 -20.33 -13.25 42.81
N ALA A 686 -21.41 -12.55 42.43
CA ALA A 686 -22.24 -11.80 43.36
C ALA A 686 -22.94 -12.71 44.37
N GLN A 687 -23.45 -13.87 43.93
CA GLN A 687 -24.12 -14.86 44.77
C GLN A 687 -23.19 -15.43 45.86
N GLN A 688 -21.89 -15.55 45.59
CA GLN A 688 -20.89 -15.96 46.59
C GLN A 688 -20.42 -14.80 47.50
N GLY A 689 -20.90 -13.57 47.30
CA GLY A 689 -20.56 -12.39 48.11
C GLY A 689 -19.11 -11.92 47.93
N ARG A 690 -18.54 -12.08 46.73
CA ARG A 690 -17.10 -11.90 46.48
C ARG A 690 -16.71 -10.64 45.70
N PHE A 691 -17.64 -9.73 45.44
CA PHE A 691 -17.29 -8.41 44.92
C PHE A 691 -16.76 -7.55 46.05
N ALA A 692 -15.51 -7.10 45.92
CA ALA A 692 -14.85 -6.29 46.91
C ALA A 692 -14.07 -5.16 46.23
N ASP A 693 -14.36 -3.93 46.61
CA ASP A 693 -13.51 -2.81 46.27
C ASP A 693 -12.30 -2.81 47.20
N LYS A 694 -11.12 -3.09 46.61
CA LYS A 694 -9.86 -3.15 47.35
C LYS A 694 -9.41 -1.79 47.90
N GLN A 695 -9.92 -0.68 47.35
CA GLN A 695 -9.56 0.68 47.78
C GLN A 695 -10.41 1.13 48.95
N THR A 696 -11.72 0.87 48.92
CA THR A 696 -12.67 1.31 49.96
C THR A 696 -12.96 0.24 51.02
N GLY A 697 -12.61 -1.02 50.76
CA GLY A 697 -12.95 -2.17 51.61
C GLY A 697 -14.43 -2.56 51.52
N GLN A 698 -15.21 -1.95 50.62
CA GLN A 698 -16.62 -2.25 50.42
C GLN A 698 -16.79 -3.67 49.85
N VAL A 699 -17.59 -4.49 50.53
CA VAL A 699 -17.97 -5.83 50.05
C VAL A 699 -19.47 -5.83 49.72
N VAL A 700 -19.81 -6.28 48.51
CA VAL A 700 -21.21 -6.38 48.07
C VAL A 700 -21.74 -7.77 48.36
N THR A 701 -22.79 -7.83 49.19
CA THR A 701 -23.52 -9.07 49.53
C THR A 701 -25.00 -8.93 49.19
N GLY A 702 -25.59 -10.03 48.70
CA GLY A 702 -27.00 -10.13 48.33
C GLY A 702 -27.24 -11.19 47.25
N THR A 703 -28.49 -11.58 47.06
CA THR A 703 -28.88 -12.54 46.02
C THR A 703 -29.09 -11.80 44.70
N PRO A 704 -28.36 -12.13 43.62
CA PRO A 704 -28.61 -11.56 42.29
C PRO A 704 -29.93 -12.09 41.71
N SER A 705 -30.82 -11.19 41.32
CA SER A 705 -32.17 -11.50 40.83
C SER A 705 -32.49 -10.86 39.47
N LEU A 706 -31.78 -9.79 39.11
CA LEU A 706 -32.02 -9.03 37.89
C LEU A 706 -30.72 -8.85 37.09
N PHE A 707 -30.80 -9.05 35.78
CA PHE A 707 -29.68 -8.92 34.85
C PHE A 707 -30.09 -8.02 33.69
N GLU A 708 -29.34 -6.94 33.47
CA GLU A 708 -29.67 -5.94 32.46
C GLU A 708 -28.45 -5.54 31.61
N TYR A 709 -28.69 -5.33 30.32
CA TYR A 709 -27.82 -4.60 29.43
C TYR A 709 -28.39 -3.21 29.21
N TRP A 710 -27.57 -2.18 29.43
CA TRP A 710 -27.91 -0.80 29.14
C TRP A 710 -27.15 -0.39 27.88
N SER A 711 -27.86 -0.33 26.75
CA SER A 711 -27.28 -0.06 25.44
C SER A 711 -27.40 1.41 25.06
N LEU A 712 -26.31 1.99 24.52
CA LEU A 712 -26.28 3.33 23.93
C LEU A 712 -26.73 3.34 22.45
N GLY A 713 -27.10 2.17 21.91
CA GLY A 713 -27.55 2.04 20.53
C GLY A 713 -28.89 2.73 20.27
N LYS A 714 -29.26 2.84 18.99
CA LYS A 714 -30.58 3.35 18.59
C LYS A 714 -31.69 2.44 19.12
N ALA A 715 -32.70 3.01 19.77
CA ALA A 715 -33.87 2.27 20.22
C ALA A 715 -34.69 1.77 19.01
N LYS A 716 -35.27 0.57 19.11
CA LYS A 716 -36.08 -0.01 18.03
C LYS A 716 -37.52 0.51 17.99
N THR A 717 -38.02 0.99 19.12
CA THR A 717 -39.44 1.31 19.35
C THR A 717 -39.70 2.79 19.62
N GLU A 718 -38.65 3.60 19.77
CA GLU A 718 -38.74 5.05 20.05
C GLU A 718 -37.76 5.82 19.15
N GLU A 719 -38.08 7.08 18.85
CA GLU A 719 -37.16 8.00 18.18
C GLU A 719 -36.10 8.47 19.19
N GLY A 720 -34.99 7.74 19.31
CA GLY A 720 -33.92 8.10 20.24
C GLY A 720 -32.76 7.10 20.32
N PHE A 721 -31.78 7.44 21.17
CA PHE A 721 -30.66 6.57 21.55
C PHE A 721 -30.81 6.15 23.01
N GLY A 722 -30.34 4.95 23.36
CA GLY A 722 -30.51 4.39 24.69
C GLY A 722 -31.66 3.38 24.78
N TYR A 723 -31.41 2.16 25.26
CA TYR A 723 -32.46 1.20 25.65
C TYR A 723 -31.95 0.17 26.66
N ARG A 724 -32.86 -0.38 27.47
CA ARG A 724 -32.57 -1.48 28.39
C ARG A 724 -32.99 -2.81 27.76
N ALA A 725 -32.20 -3.85 27.97
CA ALA A 725 -32.55 -5.21 27.58
C ALA A 725 -32.16 -6.19 28.68
N THR A 726 -32.85 -7.32 28.78
CA THR A 726 -32.53 -8.39 29.72
C THR A 726 -32.30 -9.71 28.95
N PRO A 727 -31.29 -10.51 29.33
CA PRO A 727 -31.03 -11.80 28.68
C PRO A 727 -32.07 -12.86 29.06
N MET A 728 -32.82 -12.67 30.14
CA MET A 728 -33.79 -13.63 30.67
C MET A 728 -35.13 -13.55 29.94
N LYS A 729 -35.91 -14.61 30.04
CA LYS A 729 -37.31 -14.66 29.61
C LYS A 729 -38.18 -14.06 30.72
N VAL A 730 -38.40 -12.76 30.64
CA VAL A 730 -39.34 -12.03 31.49
C VAL A 730 -40.45 -11.41 30.64
N GLU A 731 -41.61 -11.20 31.28
CA GLU A 731 -42.82 -10.63 30.67
C GLU A 731 -43.35 -11.43 29.45
N LYS A 732 -43.75 -10.76 28.35
CA LYS A 732 -44.33 -11.36 27.14
C LYS A 732 -43.30 -12.02 26.22
N ALA A 733 -42.06 -12.23 26.66
CA ALA A 733 -41.00 -12.80 25.84
C ALA A 733 -41.24 -14.29 25.54
N LYS A 734 -41.21 -14.66 24.25
CA LYS A 734 -41.43 -16.05 23.80
C LYS A 734 -40.17 -16.93 23.84
N THR A 735 -39.00 -16.36 24.08
CA THR A 735 -37.68 -17.04 24.01
C THR A 735 -36.74 -16.49 25.09
N GLY A 736 -35.76 -17.29 25.52
CA GLY A 736 -34.81 -16.98 26.61
C GLY A 736 -34.88 -18.01 27.74
N LEU A 737 -33.90 -17.96 28.65
CA LEU A 737 -33.88 -18.77 29.88
C LEU A 737 -34.81 -18.16 30.93
N GLU A 738 -35.56 -18.98 31.65
CA GLU A 738 -36.36 -18.50 32.78
C GLU A 738 -35.45 -17.96 33.91
N PRO A 739 -35.89 -16.99 34.73
CA PRO A 739 -35.06 -16.42 35.79
C PRO A 739 -34.44 -17.45 36.74
N GLU A 740 -35.20 -18.50 37.06
CA GLU A 740 -34.79 -19.61 37.94
C GLU A 740 -33.72 -20.51 37.29
N GLU A 741 -33.72 -20.61 35.96
CA GLU A 741 -32.78 -21.44 35.19
C GLU A 741 -31.52 -20.67 34.78
N TYR A 742 -31.54 -19.34 34.86
CA TYR A 742 -30.48 -18.49 34.33
C TYR A 742 -29.12 -18.76 34.98
N LEU A 743 -29.02 -18.67 36.32
CA LEU A 743 -27.75 -18.91 37.02
C LEU A 743 -27.29 -20.38 36.96
N PRO A 744 -28.16 -21.39 37.19
CA PRO A 744 -27.79 -22.80 37.03
C PRO A 744 -27.23 -23.14 35.64
N PHE A 745 -27.77 -22.54 34.57
CA PHE A 745 -27.25 -22.71 33.22
C PHE A 745 -25.80 -22.21 33.09
N HIS A 746 -25.48 -21.04 33.66
CA HIS A 746 -24.14 -20.47 33.60
C HIS A 746 -23.14 -21.25 34.46
N GLU A 747 -23.58 -21.75 35.61
CA GLU A 747 -22.78 -22.62 36.48
C GLU A 747 -22.41 -23.92 35.77
N ALA A 748 -23.37 -24.57 35.12
CA ALA A 748 -23.14 -25.78 34.33
C ALA A 748 -22.17 -25.54 33.16
N LYS A 749 -22.28 -24.39 32.46
CA LYS A 749 -21.34 -24.02 31.39
C LYS A 749 -19.92 -23.74 31.89
N LEU A 750 -19.78 -23.12 33.07
CA LEU A 750 -18.49 -22.90 33.68
C LEU A 750 -17.82 -24.22 34.10
N ALA A 751 -18.57 -25.13 34.74
CA ALA A 751 -18.08 -26.45 35.10
C ALA A 751 -17.63 -27.24 33.85
N GLU A 752 -18.45 -27.23 32.78
CA GLU A 752 -18.10 -27.84 31.49
C GLU A 752 -16.75 -27.34 30.95
N ALA A 753 -16.51 -26.02 31.02
CA ALA A 753 -15.28 -25.43 30.52
C ALA A 753 -14.06 -25.80 31.38
N ILE A 754 -14.21 -25.81 32.70
CA ILE A 754 -13.16 -26.20 33.65
C ILE A 754 -12.78 -27.67 33.44
N ASP A 755 -13.77 -28.57 33.44
CA ASP A 755 -13.56 -30.00 33.31
C ASP A 755 -12.92 -30.40 31.98
N LYS A 756 -13.34 -29.77 30.87
CA LYS A 756 -12.84 -30.13 29.54
C LYS A 756 -11.45 -29.56 29.26
N TYR A 757 -11.23 -28.28 29.58
CA TYR A 757 -10.07 -27.54 29.07
C TYR A 757 -9.04 -27.20 30.14
N ILE A 758 -9.46 -26.75 31.32
CA ILE A 758 -8.54 -26.30 32.37
C ILE A 758 -7.96 -27.47 33.16
N LYS A 759 -8.83 -28.35 33.66
CA LYS A 759 -8.45 -29.56 34.40
C LYS A 759 -8.45 -30.83 33.52
N GLY A 760 -9.02 -30.73 32.32
CA GLY A 760 -9.08 -31.82 31.35
C GLY A 760 -7.87 -31.88 30.41
N SER A 761 -8.03 -32.71 29.36
CA SER A 761 -7.02 -32.94 28.32
C SER A 761 -7.52 -32.56 26.93
N THR A 762 -8.67 -31.87 26.83
CA THR A 762 -9.19 -31.45 25.53
C THR A 762 -8.21 -30.48 24.87
N PRO A 763 -7.79 -30.72 23.62
CA PRO A 763 -6.96 -29.77 22.88
C PRO A 763 -7.71 -28.46 22.60
N PHE A 764 -6.99 -27.35 22.55
CA PHE A 764 -7.55 -26.03 22.27
C PHE A 764 -7.69 -25.80 20.76
N THR A 765 -8.70 -26.39 20.13
CA THR A 765 -8.93 -26.29 18.68
C THR A 765 -9.56 -24.96 18.28
N ALA A 766 -9.52 -24.64 16.99
CA ALA A 766 -10.21 -23.47 16.41
C ALA A 766 -11.74 -23.60 16.53
N ARG A 767 -12.44 -22.48 16.33
CA ARG A 767 -13.91 -22.47 16.23
C ARG A 767 -14.43 -23.38 15.12
N GLU A 768 -15.11 -24.46 15.52
CA GLU A 768 -15.83 -25.35 14.59
C GLU A 768 -17.27 -24.89 14.30
N ASN A 769 -17.89 -24.14 15.22
CA ASN A 769 -19.28 -23.70 15.08
C ASN A 769 -19.39 -22.34 14.38
N PRO A 770 -19.94 -22.26 13.15
CA PRO A 770 -20.06 -21.00 12.41
C PRO A 770 -21.04 -19.98 13.05
N ASP A 771 -21.96 -20.43 13.91
CA ASP A 771 -22.92 -19.54 14.59
C ASP A 771 -22.28 -18.74 15.74
N TYR A 772 -21.13 -19.18 16.26
CA TYR A 772 -20.39 -18.43 17.27
C TYR A 772 -19.69 -17.25 16.60
N LYS A 773 -20.19 -16.03 16.82
CA LYS A 773 -19.54 -14.79 16.34
C LYS A 773 -18.35 -14.41 17.25
N GLY A 774 -17.24 -15.13 17.12
CA GLY A 774 -15.97 -14.80 17.75
C GLY A 774 -15.23 -13.63 17.10
N TYR A 775 -14.18 -13.15 17.77
CA TYR A 775 -13.24 -12.16 17.25
C TYR A 775 -12.30 -12.82 16.22
N ASN A 776 -11.68 -12.05 15.33
CA ASN A 776 -10.77 -12.57 14.29
C ASN A 776 -9.28 -12.40 14.61
N GLU A 777 -8.96 -12.02 15.86
CA GLU A 777 -7.61 -11.62 16.30
C GLU A 777 -6.55 -12.71 16.06
N TYR A 778 -6.94 -13.99 16.14
CA TYR A 778 -6.04 -15.15 16.07
C TYR A 778 -6.35 -16.09 14.90
N ASP A 779 -7.20 -15.70 13.95
CA ASP A 779 -7.65 -16.56 12.84
C ASP A 779 -6.47 -17.09 12.01
N GLN A 780 -5.46 -16.24 11.81
CA GLN A 780 -4.23 -16.62 11.13
C GLN A 780 -3.41 -17.67 11.92
N LEU A 781 -3.30 -17.51 13.25
CA LEU A 781 -2.52 -18.43 14.09
C LEU A 781 -3.19 -19.80 14.20
N MET A 782 -4.51 -19.83 14.34
CA MET A 782 -5.28 -21.08 14.42
C MET A 782 -5.48 -21.76 13.06
N ARG A 783 -5.11 -21.06 11.96
CA ARG A 783 -5.35 -21.46 10.58
C ARG A 783 -6.82 -21.80 10.33
N LEU A 784 -7.70 -20.88 10.73
CA LEU A 784 -9.16 -21.11 10.77
C LEU A 784 -9.73 -21.63 9.43
N GLU A 785 -9.18 -21.20 8.30
CA GLU A 785 -9.59 -21.67 6.96
C GLU A 785 -9.45 -23.18 6.77
N GLU A 786 -8.52 -23.85 7.48
CA GLU A 786 -8.37 -25.31 7.44
C GLU A 786 -9.49 -26.05 8.21
N TRP A 787 -10.14 -25.37 9.14
CA TRP A 787 -11.21 -25.92 9.99
C TRP A 787 -12.60 -25.70 9.40
N ILE A 788 -12.80 -24.57 8.72
CA ILE A 788 -14.05 -24.25 8.02
C ILE A 788 -14.04 -25.00 6.69
N VAL A 789 -14.56 -26.22 6.67
CA VAL A 789 -14.76 -26.98 5.43
C VAL A 789 -15.62 -26.15 4.48
N ARG A 790 -15.03 -25.64 3.39
CA ARG A 790 -15.80 -25.10 2.27
C ARG A 790 -16.63 -26.26 1.69
N GLN A 791 -17.96 -26.17 1.75
CA GLN A 791 -18.89 -27.14 1.15
C GLN A 791 -18.80 -27.27 -0.40
N THR A 792 -17.70 -26.86 -1.03
CA THR A 792 -17.54 -26.88 -2.49
C THR A 792 -16.76 -28.08 -3.03
N GLU A 793 -16.27 -29.01 -2.20
CA GLU A 793 -15.48 -30.16 -2.68
C GLU A 793 -16.18 -31.54 -2.60
N SER A 794 -17.45 -31.61 -2.20
CA SER A 794 -18.22 -32.87 -2.18
C SER A 794 -19.07 -33.12 -3.44
N GLY A 795 -18.68 -32.58 -4.59
CA GLY A 795 -19.48 -32.62 -5.82
C GLY A 795 -18.74 -32.91 -7.13
N VAL A 796 -17.53 -33.51 -7.11
CA VAL A 796 -16.93 -34.02 -8.35
C VAL A 796 -17.26 -35.50 -8.47
N ASP A 797 -18.38 -35.74 -9.14
CA ASP A 797 -18.83 -37.03 -9.61
C ASP A 797 -17.73 -37.66 -10.48
N ARG A 798 -17.23 -38.82 -10.04
CA ARG A 798 -16.45 -39.72 -10.89
C ARG A 798 -17.42 -40.36 -11.88
N GLY A 799 -17.64 -39.69 -13.01
CA GLY A 799 -18.47 -40.25 -14.06
C GLY A 799 -18.54 -39.41 -15.31
N HIS A 800 -17.57 -39.58 -16.22
CA HIS A 800 -17.82 -40.04 -17.59
C HIS A 800 -16.55 -39.96 -18.43
N GLU A 801 -16.07 -41.15 -18.84
CA GLU A 801 -15.31 -41.37 -20.05
C GLU A 801 -16.20 -41.05 -21.27
N ALA A 802 -15.71 -40.21 -22.20
CA ALA A 802 -15.88 -40.29 -23.65
C ALA A 802 -15.06 -39.19 -24.33
#